data_AF-A0A919TSI2-F1
#
_entry.id   AF-A0A919TSI2-F1
#
_cell.length_a   1.000
_cell.length_b   1.000
_cell.length_c   1.000
_cell.angle_alpha   90.00
_cell.angle_beta   90.00
_cell.angle_gamma   90.00
#
_symmetry.space_group_name_H-M   'P 1'
#
loop_
_entity.id
_entity.type
_entity.pdbx_description
1 polymer ?
#
loop_
_entity_poly.entity_id
_entity_poly.type
_entity_poly.pdbx_seq_one_letter_code
_entity_poly.pdbx_strand_id
1 'polypeptide(L)'
;MTYGLGVDLGTTWTAAAVRRGDHVEVLRLGGRRPEIPSVIFLASDGAVVVGEAAVRRGELEPGRVAREFKRRIGDPVPLLVGGSPYPAHALVARLLEHVLAVAATVEQGAPSLVVLTCPANWGPYKRDLLEQAARLADSPRVVLRSEPEAAAVSYAAGEHMADGDIVAVYDLGGGTFDAAVLRRGAGGFELLGAPEGIEQLGGIDFDEAVFDHVTRVLPAERLAGDDPDLVAALTRLRRDCVDAKEALSFDTEVMIPVALPGLHTRVRLTRREFEAMIAPALQETVRALTRALRSAEVGPDRLRAVLLAGGSSRIPLVGALVAEAFERPVVVDPDPEHSIALGAARLTSRTPPPPRPIAPTAAPAPAQPARPEAATTNPVSVPAPESSAVPASPPARPVAFTAGRAPIPGLTSSAGPALPLPVPVEPPPTLLEPSSPPSVIPEAAEPRPAAEPGPTAEHKPTAEHKPAAELKSAAAPASAAELGAAVEAGRMGGRRVRMVVAGVAVLVVAVGASVAVRLLRADGEPGAVPPASASASAPGCGFAEEFDGAVLDPAWERNRADLAVTVSGGAADLDAPDGTDIYQGNVTAQMLLRPIAGDFVIEAAMEVSPAVFYQGAGLLLWNSPVSYVRIERAFGETGTVGFEYRDGGAHQWVHGPLPSQRPIKTGATRLVLRMVRAGGTITGSWRPADKTAFTELATVKMTLPETVRVGVSALNRAQFGAKPTPFHARYERITVTC
;
A
#
# COMPACT_ATOMS: atom_id res chain seq x y z
N MET A 1 -29.76 5.86 -24.59
CA MET A 1 -30.03 7.15 -23.89
C MET A 1 -28.73 7.66 -23.31
N THR A 2 -28.61 8.90 -22.83
CA THR A 2 -27.40 9.34 -22.10
C THR A 2 -27.38 8.71 -20.71
N TYR A 3 -26.34 7.96 -20.38
CA TYR A 3 -26.14 7.34 -19.08
C TYR A 3 -24.80 7.73 -18.48
N GLY A 4 -24.70 7.66 -17.15
CA GLY A 4 -23.44 7.71 -16.41
C GLY A 4 -23.00 6.31 -16.01
N LEU A 5 -21.69 6.07 -15.94
CA LEU A 5 -21.11 4.80 -15.48
C LEU A 5 -20.29 5.04 -14.20
N GLY A 6 -20.59 4.31 -13.14
CA GLY A 6 -19.70 4.16 -11.99
C GLY A 6 -18.93 2.84 -12.11
N VAL A 7 -17.62 2.84 -11.88
CA VAL A 7 -16.80 1.64 -11.89
C VAL A 7 -15.94 1.60 -10.63
N ASP A 8 -16.01 0.49 -9.91
CA ASP A 8 -15.05 0.11 -8.90
C ASP A 8 -14.05 -0.90 -9.44
N LEU A 9 -12.82 -0.45 -9.62
CA LEU A 9 -11.69 -1.26 -10.06
C LEU A 9 -10.97 -1.80 -8.82
N GLY A 10 -11.60 -2.72 -8.09
CA GLY A 10 -11.03 -3.32 -6.88
C GLY A 10 -9.84 -4.24 -7.17
N THR A 11 -9.05 -4.55 -6.14
CA THR A 11 -7.83 -5.41 -6.28
C THR A 11 -8.15 -6.85 -6.66
N THR A 12 -9.26 -7.40 -6.15
CA THR A 12 -9.66 -8.80 -6.32
C THR A 12 -10.91 -8.94 -7.19
N TRP A 13 -11.84 -7.99 -7.06
CA TRP A 13 -13.11 -7.95 -7.78
C TRP A 13 -13.30 -6.56 -8.42
N THR A 14 -13.98 -6.52 -9.56
CA THR A 14 -14.36 -5.31 -10.29
C THR A 14 -15.86 -5.32 -10.50
N ALA A 15 -16.49 -4.22 -10.13
CA ALA A 15 -17.93 -4.00 -10.26
C ALA A 15 -18.21 -2.70 -10.99
N ALA A 16 -19.38 -2.62 -11.62
CA ALA A 16 -19.84 -1.43 -12.30
C ALA A 16 -21.33 -1.21 -12.07
N ALA A 17 -21.78 0.03 -12.19
CA ALA A 17 -23.18 0.40 -12.12
C ALA A 17 -23.48 1.53 -13.11
N VAL A 18 -24.69 1.52 -13.67
CA VAL A 18 -25.15 2.53 -14.63
C VAL A 18 -26.21 3.42 -14.00
N ARG A 19 -26.19 4.72 -14.34
CA ARG A 19 -27.21 5.70 -13.96
C ARG A 19 -27.96 6.19 -15.20
N ARG A 20 -29.29 5.98 -15.22
CA ARG A 20 -30.21 6.42 -16.28
C ARG A 20 -31.29 7.31 -15.65
N GLY A 21 -31.18 8.63 -15.85
CA GLY A 21 -31.96 9.58 -15.04
C GLY A 21 -31.64 9.36 -13.56
N ASP A 22 -32.64 9.20 -12.70
CA ASP A 22 -32.44 8.92 -11.27
C ASP A 22 -32.39 7.43 -10.92
N HIS A 23 -32.63 6.54 -11.90
CA HIS A 23 -32.43 5.11 -11.74
C HIS A 23 -30.94 4.77 -11.72
N VAL A 24 -30.52 3.95 -10.75
CA VAL A 24 -29.15 3.42 -10.65
C VAL A 24 -29.24 1.92 -10.42
N GLU A 25 -28.51 1.15 -11.21
CA GLU A 25 -28.49 -0.32 -11.15
C GLU A 25 -27.08 -0.87 -11.36
N VAL A 26 -26.82 -2.07 -10.85
CA VAL A 26 -25.57 -2.80 -11.09
C VAL A 26 -25.51 -3.23 -12.56
N LEU A 27 -24.40 -2.94 -13.22
CA LEU A 27 -24.10 -3.46 -14.55
C LEU A 27 -23.53 -4.88 -14.41
N ARG A 28 -24.18 -5.85 -15.03
CA ARG A 28 -23.72 -7.24 -15.03
C ARG A 28 -22.50 -7.40 -15.95
N LEU A 29 -21.31 -7.47 -15.36
CA LEU A 29 -20.05 -7.80 -15.99
C LEU A 29 -19.84 -9.33 -16.06
N GLY A 30 -20.25 -10.04 -14.99
CA GLY A 30 -19.97 -11.45 -14.80
C GLY A 30 -21.05 -12.42 -15.28
N GLY A 31 -20.64 -13.68 -15.46
CA GLY A 31 -21.52 -14.77 -15.88
C GLY A 31 -22.36 -15.30 -14.72
N ARG A 32 -21.71 -15.60 -13.59
CA ARG A 32 -22.38 -16.12 -12.37
C ARG A 32 -22.84 -15.01 -11.45
N ARG A 33 -21.95 -14.10 -11.08
CA ARG A 33 -22.24 -12.91 -10.27
C ARG A 33 -22.21 -11.63 -11.13
N PRO A 34 -22.75 -10.49 -10.69
CA PRO A 34 -22.68 -9.26 -11.47
C PRO A 34 -21.26 -8.71 -11.60
N GLU A 35 -20.45 -8.80 -10.55
CA GLU A 35 -19.04 -8.45 -10.53
C GLU A 35 -18.16 -9.52 -11.23
N ILE A 36 -16.92 -9.15 -11.58
CA ILE A 36 -15.91 -10.05 -12.16
C ILE A 36 -14.61 -10.03 -11.36
N PRO A 37 -13.83 -11.13 -11.33
CA PRO A 37 -12.48 -11.10 -10.78
C PRO A 37 -11.60 -10.07 -11.51
N SER A 38 -10.80 -9.30 -10.78
CA SER A 38 -9.79 -8.36 -11.30
C SER A 38 -8.56 -9.13 -11.81
N VAL A 39 -8.79 -9.98 -12.80
CA VAL A 39 -7.83 -10.97 -13.33
C VAL A 39 -7.78 -10.85 -14.84
N ILE A 40 -6.57 -10.79 -15.38
CA ILE A 40 -6.29 -10.72 -16.81
C ILE A 40 -5.50 -11.95 -17.22
N PHE A 41 -5.83 -12.52 -18.37
CA PHE A 41 -5.08 -13.60 -19.02
C PHE A 41 -4.67 -13.16 -20.42
N LEU A 42 -3.38 -13.28 -20.74
CA LEU A 42 -2.82 -12.94 -22.04
C LEU A 42 -2.57 -14.21 -22.87
N ALA A 43 -3.45 -14.46 -23.83
CA ALA A 43 -3.34 -15.59 -24.74
C ALA A 43 -2.10 -15.47 -25.65
N SER A 44 -1.69 -16.60 -26.24
CA SER A 44 -0.49 -16.70 -27.09
C SER A 44 -0.55 -15.89 -28.39
N ASP A 45 -1.76 -15.58 -28.86
CA ASP A 45 -2.05 -14.71 -30.01
C ASP A 45 -2.10 -13.21 -29.62
N GLY A 46 -1.90 -12.89 -28.34
CA GLY A 46 -2.01 -11.53 -27.80
C GLY A 46 -3.43 -11.13 -27.38
N ALA A 47 -4.43 -12.00 -27.52
CA ALA A 47 -5.79 -11.70 -27.07
C ALA A 47 -5.86 -11.61 -25.54
N VAL A 48 -6.53 -10.56 -25.06
CA VAL A 48 -6.77 -10.32 -23.63
C VAL A 48 -8.09 -10.94 -23.23
N VAL A 49 -8.06 -11.79 -22.20
CA VAL A 49 -9.24 -12.34 -21.53
C VAL A 49 -9.30 -11.78 -20.11
N VAL A 50 -10.51 -11.48 -19.62
CA VAL A 50 -10.73 -10.83 -18.31
C VAL A 50 -11.71 -11.66 -17.48
N GLY A 51 -11.67 -11.52 -16.15
CA GLY A 51 -12.68 -12.05 -15.24
C GLY A 51 -12.64 -13.56 -15.06
N GLU A 52 -13.81 -14.19 -14.90
CA GLU A 52 -13.90 -15.64 -14.62
C GLU A 52 -13.20 -16.50 -15.69
N ALA A 53 -13.23 -16.06 -16.96
CA ALA A 53 -12.58 -16.76 -18.06
C ALA A 53 -11.05 -16.67 -17.98
N ALA A 54 -10.52 -15.55 -17.47
CA ALA A 54 -9.09 -15.39 -17.21
C ALA A 54 -8.62 -16.26 -16.05
N VAL A 55 -9.43 -16.39 -14.99
CA VAL A 55 -9.16 -17.31 -13.87
C VAL A 55 -9.04 -18.75 -14.38
N ARG A 56 -10.04 -19.26 -15.11
CA ARG A 56 -10.05 -20.64 -15.64
C ARG A 56 -8.87 -20.95 -16.58
N ARG A 57 -8.43 -20.00 -17.42
CA ARG A 57 -7.26 -20.19 -18.29
C ARG A 57 -5.95 -20.10 -17.51
N GLY A 58 -5.86 -19.18 -16.54
CA GLY A 58 -4.70 -19.01 -15.68
C GLY A 58 -4.41 -20.16 -14.72
N GLU A 59 -5.36 -21.09 -14.51
CA GLU A 59 -5.12 -22.36 -13.80
C GLU A 59 -4.25 -23.34 -14.63
N LEU A 60 -4.32 -23.27 -15.97
CA LEU A 60 -3.54 -24.12 -16.87
C LEU A 60 -2.24 -23.47 -17.34
N GLU A 61 -2.21 -22.13 -17.45
CA GLU A 61 -1.02 -21.37 -17.85
C GLU A 61 -0.72 -20.23 -16.84
N PRO A 62 -0.19 -20.53 -15.63
CA PRO A 62 0.04 -19.52 -14.58
C PRO A 62 0.98 -18.38 -14.99
N GLY A 63 1.93 -18.63 -15.89
CA GLY A 63 2.83 -17.60 -16.41
C GLY A 63 2.17 -16.54 -17.31
N ARG A 64 0.89 -16.70 -17.67
CA ARG A 64 0.11 -15.80 -18.55
C ARG A 64 -1.02 -15.05 -17.84
N VAL A 65 -1.21 -15.27 -16.54
CA VAL A 65 -2.26 -14.60 -15.76
C VAL A 65 -1.68 -13.49 -14.89
N ALA A 66 -2.33 -12.33 -14.91
CA ALA A 66 -2.06 -11.22 -14.01
C ALA A 66 -3.21 -11.08 -13.01
N ARG A 67 -2.86 -10.92 -11.74
CA ARG A 67 -3.77 -10.75 -10.60
C ARG A 67 -3.24 -9.59 -9.74
N GLU A 68 -4.10 -9.00 -8.91
CA GLU A 68 -3.71 -8.07 -7.83
C GLU A 68 -2.97 -6.80 -8.30
N PHE A 69 -2.93 -6.54 -9.61
CA PHE A 69 -2.12 -5.48 -10.21
C PHE A 69 -2.51 -4.07 -9.75
N LYS A 70 -3.69 -3.86 -9.16
CA LYS A 70 -4.03 -2.60 -8.46
C LYS A 70 -3.05 -2.30 -7.31
N ARG A 71 -2.63 -3.30 -6.51
CA ARG A 71 -1.61 -3.13 -5.44
C ARG A 71 -0.27 -2.59 -6.00
N ARG A 72 0.04 -2.92 -7.27
CA ARG A 72 1.27 -2.55 -7.96
C ARG A 72 1.19 -1.21 -8.69
N ILE A 73 0.07 -0.46 -8.60
CA ILE A 73 0.02 0.90 -9.15
C ILE A 73 0.98 1.82 -8.39
N GLY A 74 1.91 2.43 -9.11
CA GLY A 74 2.99 3.25 -8.56
C GLY A 74 4.28 2.48 -8.29
N ASP A 75 4.30 1.17 -8.48
CA ASP A 75 5.53 0.38 -8.49
C ASP A 75 6.24 0.55 -9.86
N PRO A 76 7.53 0.95 -9.90
CA PRO A 76 8.29 1.03 -11.14
C PRO A 76 8.64 -0.35 -11.74
N VAL A 77 8.56 -1.44 -10.96
CA VAL A 77 8.85 -2.80 -11.42
C VAL A 77 7.64 -3.38 -12.18
N PRO A 78 7.77 -3.70 -13.48
CA PRO A 78 6.67 -4.25 -14.26
C PRO A 78 6.31 -5.68 -13.82
N LEU A 79 5.05 -6.05 -14.02
CA LEU A 79 4.60 -7.43 -13.89
C LEU A 79 4.94 -8.19 -15.19
N LEU A 80 5.52 -9.38 -15.07
CA LEU A 80 5.74 -10.27 -16.21
C LEU A 80 4.45 -11.06 -16.49
N VAL A 81 3.92 -10.93 -17.71
CA VAL A 81 2.71 -11.63 -18.17
C VAL A 81 3.02 -12.24 -19.54
N GLY A 82 3.01 -13.57 -19.63
CA GLY A 82 3.44 -14.30 -20.83
C GLY A 82 4.90 -14.05 -21.21
N GLY A 83 5.75 -13.75 -20.23
CA GLY A 83 7.16 -13.35 -20.44
C GLY A 83 7.37 -11.88 -20.83
N SER A 84 6.30 -11.11 -21.06
CA SER A 84 6.37 -9.69 -21.43
C SER A 84 6.16 -8.77 -20.22
N PRO A 85 6.92 -7.68 -20.06
CA PRO A 85 6.75 -6.73 -18.96
C PRO A 85 5.60 -5.76 -19.20
N TYR A 86 4.69 -5.66 -18.22
CA TYR A 86 3.58 -4.69 -18.21
C TYR A 86 3.61 -3.82 -16.95
N PRO A 87 3.52 -2.49 -17.05
CA PRO A 87 3.28 -1.66 -15.88
C PRO A 87 1.85 -1.87 -15.38
N ALA A 88 1.66 -1.82 -14.07
CA ALA A 88 0.39 -2.12 -13.40
C ALA A 88 -0.82 -1.34 -13.96
N HIS A 89 -0.65 -0.05 -14.25
CA HIS A 89 -1.71 0.80 -14.79
C HIS A 89 -2.13 0.42 -16.22
N ALA A 90 -1.25 -0.19 -17.02
CA ALA A 90 -1.63 -0.70 -18.35
C ALA A 90 -2.49 -1.98 -18.25
N LEU A 91 -2.30 -2.79 -17.20
CA LEU A 91 -3.21 -3.90 -16.90
C LEU A 91 -4.57 -3.38 -16.42
N VAL A 92 -4.60 -2.35 -15.56
CA VAL A 92 -5.85 -1.67 -15.19
C VAL A 92 -6.57 -1.07 -16.41
N ALA A 93 -5.84 -0.53 -17.40
CA ALA A 93 -6.44 -0.07 -18.65
C ALA A 93 -7.18 -1.22 -19.37
N ARG A 94 -6.57 -2.39 -19.53
CA ARG A 94 -7.21 -3.57 -20.16
C ARG A 94 -8.45 -4.08 -19.42
N LEU A 95 -8.44 -4.00 -18.09
CA LEU A 95 -9.60 -4.32 -17.25
C LEU A 95 -10.74 -3.29 -17.48
N LEU A 96 -10.40 -2.00 -17.53
CA LEU A 96 -11.35 -0.93 -17.80
C LEU A 96 -11.91 -0.95 -19.23
N GLU A 97 -11.09 -1.26 -20.24
CA GLU A 97 -11.52 -1.48 -21.63
C GLU A 97 -12.63 -2.54 -21.70
N HIS A 98 -12.48 -3.64 -20.97
CA HIS A 98 -13.49 -4.70 -20.88
C HIS A 98 -14.79 -4.20 -20.25
N VAL A 99 -14.72 -3.48 -19.12
CA VAL A 99 -15.89 -2.87 -18.46
C VAL A 99 -16.62 -1.89 -19.39
N LEU A 100 -15.88 -1.02 -20.08
CA LEU A 100 -16.42 -0.05 -21.03
C LEU A 100 -17.08 -0.73 -22.24
N ALA A 101 -16.49 -1.81 -22.76
CA ALA A 101 -17.06 -2.59 -23.86
C ALA A 101 -18.36 -3.28 -23.46
N VAL A 102 -18.44 -3.86 -22.25
CA VAL A 102 -19.68 -4.44 -21.70
C VAL A 102 -20.74 -3.35 -21.52
N ALA A 103 -20.40 -2.22 -20.88
CA ALA A 103 -21.32 -1.09 -20.70
C ALA A 103 -21.87 -0.58 -22.05
N ALA A 104 -20.98 -0.37 -23.03
CA ALA A 104 -21.36 0.13 -24.34
C ALA A 104 -22.23 -0.85 -25.15
N THR A 105 -22.05 -2.16 -24.93
CA THR A 105 -22.89 -3.21 -25.54
C THR A 105 -24.29 -3.22 -24.93
N VAL A 106 -24.39 -3.17 -23.59
CA VAL A 106 -25.67 -3.20 -22.85
C VAL A 106 -26.48 -1.92 -23.09
N GLU A 107 -25.84 -0.75 -23.01
CA GLU A 107 -26.48 0.56 -23.14
C GLU A 107 -26.58 1.08 -24.57
N GLN A 108 -26.08 0.31 -25.55
CA GLN A 108 -26.08 0.63 -26.99
C GLN A 108 -25.36 1.95 -27.31
N GLY A 109 -24.27 2.25 -26.61
CA GLY A 109 -23.48 3.47 -26.80
C GLY A 109 -22.51 3.77 -25.66
N ALA A 110 -21.57 4.67 -25.89
CA ALA A 110 -20.57 5.05 -24.90
C ALA A 110 -21.17 5.86 -23.73
N PRO A 111 -20.65 5.73 -22.48
CA PRO A 111 -21.13 6.51 -21.34
C PRO A 111 -20.82 8.00 -21.52
N SER A 112 -21.71 8.86 -21.01
CA SER A 112 -21.54 10.32 -21.08
C SER A 112 -20.52 10.88 -20.06
N LEU A 113 -20.31 10.14 -18.97
CA LEU A 113 -19.39 10.42 -17.88
C LEU A 113 -19.09 9.09 -17.17
N VAL A 114 -17.81 8.84 -16.92
CA VAL A 114 -17.34 7.68 -16.15
C VAL A 114 -16.77 8.17 -14.83
N VAL A 115 -17.30 7.67 -13.70
CA VAL A 115 -16.71 7.86 -12.37
C VAL A 115 -15.93 6.61 -12.02
N LEU A 116 -14.61 6.73 -11.88
CA LEU A 116 -13.74 5.66 -11.37
C LEU A 116 -13.43 5.92 -9.90
N THR A 117 -13.52 4.89 -9.07
CA THR A 117 -13.13 4.96 -7.66
C THR A 117 -11.67 4.58 -7.43
N CYS A 118 -11.10 5.11 -6.38
CA CYS A 118 -9.75 4.81 -5.90
C CYS A 118 -9.64 5.09 -4.39
N PRO A 119 -8.65 4.49 -3.68
CA PRO A 119 -8.45 4.74 -2.26
C PRO A 119 -8.26 6.22 -1.92
N ALA A 120 -8.79 6.68 -0.78
CA ALA A 120 -8.72 8.08 -0.39
C ALA A 120 -7.30 8.56 -0.03
N ASN A 121 -6.44 7.66 0.43
CA ASN A 121 -5.03 7.93 0.74
C ASN A 121 -4.13 8.04 -0.51
N TRP A 122 -4.62 7.72 -1.72
CA TRP A 122 -3.81 7.75 -2.93
C TRP A 122 -3.39 9.19 -3.26
N GLY A 123 -2.10 9.46 -3.08
CA GLY A 123 -1.48 10.71 -3.50
C GLY A 123 -1.54 10.96 -5.02
N PRO A 124 -1.20 12.18 -5.47
CA PRO A 124 -1.37 12.61 -6.86
C PRO A 124 -0.76 11.66 -7.90
N TYR A 125 0.36 11.01 -7.58
CA TYR A 125 1.05 10.09 -8.49
C TYR A 125 0.21 8.85 -8.85
N LYS A 126 -0.32 8.11 -7.85
CA LYS A 126 -1.17 6.92 -8.12
C LYS A 126 -2.48 7.31 -8.80
N ARG A 127 -3.01 8.50 -8.48
CA ARG A 127 -4.20 9.07 -9.15
C ARG A 127 -3.93 9.37 -10.63
N ASP A 128 -2.84 10.07 -10.97
CA ASP A 128 -2.50 10.28 -12.38
C ASP A 128 -2.23 8.96 -13.12
N LEU A 129 -1.59 7.96 -12.50
CA LEU A 129 -1.46 6.64 -13.11
C LEU A 129 -2.81 5.96 -13.42
N LEU A 130 -3.83 6.17 -12.58
CA LEU A 130 -5.20 5.71 -12.86
C LEU A 130 -5.88 6.54 -13.95
N GLU A 131 -5.62 7.85 -14.02
CA GLU A 131 -6.05 8.67 -15.17
C GLU A 131 -5.31 8.29 -16.46
N GLN A 132 -4.04 7.87 -16.40
CA GLN A 132 -3.31 7.29 -17.53
C GLN A 132 -3.95 5.97 -17.97
N ALA A 133 -4.33 5.09 -17.03
CA ALA A 133 -5.07 3.86 -17.35
C ALA A 133 -6.42 4.17 -18.05
N ALA A 134 -7.15 5.18 -17.57
CA ALA A 134 -8.37 5.68 -18.22
C ALA A 134 -8.13 6.23 -19.64
N ARG A 135 -7.02 6.95 -19.86
CA ARG A 135 -6.61 7.44 -21.18
C ARG A 135 -6.21 6.32 -22.13
N LEU A 136 -5.51 5.28 -21.63
CA LEU A 136 -5.14 4.09 -22.40
C LEU A 136 -6.35 3.23 -22.79
N ALA A 137 -7.40 3.25 -21.97
CA ALA A 137 -8.65 2.53 -22.21
C ALA A 137 -9.66 3.29 -23.12
N ASP A 138 -9.23 4.38 -23.77
CA ASP A 138 -10.07 5.28 -24.58
C ASP A 138 -11.37 5.74 -23.88
N SER A 139 -11.33 5.88 -22.55
CA SER A 139 -12.53 6.11 -21.74
C SER A 139 -13.12 7.52 -21.95
N PRO A 140 -14.40 7.66 -22.32
CA PRO A 140 -15.03 8.96 -22.53
C PRO A 140 -15.24 9.68 -21.19
N ARG A 141 -14.51 10.78 -21.00
CA ARG A 141 -14.61 11.70 -19.83
C ARG A 141 -14.64 10.96 -18.48
N VAL A 142 -13.45 10.65 -17.96
CA VAL A 142 -13.28 10.10 -16.61
C VAL A 142 -13.19 11.21 -15.55
N VAL A 143 -13.82 10.97 -14.40
CA VAL A 143 -13.66 11.74 -13.17
C VAL A 143 -13.31 10.76 -12.04
N LEU A 144 -12.18 10.97 -11.36
CA LEU A 144 -11.82 10.17 -10.20
C LEU A 144 -12.59 10.62 -8.94
N ARG A 145 -13.13 9.66 -8.20
CA ARG A 145 -13.72 9.83 -6.86
C ARG A 145 -13.05 8.89 -5.86
N SER A 146 -13.25 9.14 -4.56
CA SER A 146 -12.73 8.22 -3.55
C SER A 146 -13.71 7.07 -3.29
N GLU A 147 -13.18 5.88 -3.06
CA GLU A 147 -13.94 4.70 -2.61
C GLU A 147 -14.82 5.01 -1.38
N PRO A 148 -14.33 5.65 -0.30
CA PRO A 148 -15.18 5.99 0.84
C PRO A 148 -16.22 7.09 0.57
N GLU A 149 -15.98 8.04 -0.35
CA GLU A 149 -17.06 8.97 -0.80
C GLU A 149 -18.17 8.18 -1.49
N ALA A 150 -17.83 7.22 -2.35
CA ALA A 150 -18.80 6.40 -3.05
C ALA A 150 -19.57 5.48 -2.07
N ALA A 151 -18.89 4.83 -1.12
CA ALA A 151 -19.53 4.03 -0.08
C ALA A 151 -20.52 4.88 0.76
N ALA A 152 -20.11 6.07 1.20
CA ALA A 152 -20.99 6.99 1.94
C ALA A 152 -22.19 7.47 1.10
N VAL A 153 -22.01 7.74 -0.20
CA VAL A 153 -23.11 8.06 -1.14
C VAL A 153 -24.07 6.89 -1.31
N SER A 154 -23.58 5.65 -1.33
CA SER A 154 -24.42 4.45 -1.42
C SER A 154 -25.27 4.26 -0.15
N TYR A 155 -24.64 4.34 1.02
CA TYR A 155 -25.32 4.30 2.32
C TYR A 155 -26.42 5.37 2.43
N ALA A 156 -26.10 6.63 2.10
CA ALA A 156 -27.04 7.75 2.11
C ALA A 156 -28.14 7.70 1.04
N ALA A 157 -28.18 6.67 0.18
CA ALA A 157 -29.29 6.42 -0.74
C ALA A 157 -30.39 5.55 -0.11
N GLY A 158 -30.06 4.73 0.89
CA GLY A 158 -31.03 3.97 1.69
C GLY A 158 -31.42 4.67 3.00
N GLU A 159 -30.53 5.50 3.55
CA GLU A 159 -30.68 6.12 4.87
C GLU A 159 -30.89 7.63 4.83
N HIS A 160 -31.77 8.15 5.70
CA HIS A 160 -31.93 9.60 5.85
C HIS A 160 -30.81 10.19 6.71
N MET A 161 -29.88 10.89 6.06
CA MET A 161 -28.78 11.62 6.70
C MET A 161 -29.01 13.12 6.66
N ALA A 162 -28.83 13.78 7.80
CA ALA A 162 -28.95 15.22 7.94
C ALA A 162 -27.68 15.95 7.46
N ASP A 163 -27.80 17.24 7.16
CA ASP A 163 -26.63 18.10 6.95
C ASP A 163 -25.84 18.21 8.26
N GLY A 164 -24.53 17.98 8.19
CA GLY A 164 -23.64 17.87 9.34
C GLY A 164 -23.48 16.47 9.94
N ASP A 165 -24.25 15.45 9.52
CA ASP A 165 -24.03 14.05 9.97
C ASP A 165 -22.62 13.58 9.60
N ILE A 166 -21.91 12.93 10.53
CA ILE A 166 -20.56 12.41 10.31
C ILE A 166 -20.59 10.88 10.31
N VAL A 167 -19.96 10.26 9.31
CA VAL A 167 -19.73 8.82 9.25
C VAL A 167 -18.24 8.53 9.11
N ALA A 168 -17.78 7.44 9.70
CA ALA A 168 -16.50 6.84 9.36
C ALA A 168 -16.73 5.75 8.31
N VAL A 169 -15.88 5.67 7.29
CA VAL A 169 -15.79 4.50 6.40
C VAL A 169 -14.54 3.71 6.79
N TYR A 170 -14.74 2.42 6.98
CA TYR A 170 -13.73 1.40 7.20
C TYR A 170 -13.82 0.46 6.00
N ASP A 171 -12.92 0.57 5.04
CA ASP A 171 -12.90 -0.27 3.84
C ASP A 171 -11.79 -1.31 3.97
N LEU A 172 -12.16 -2.59 4.07
CA LEU A 172 -11.22 -3.70 4.12
C LEU A 172 -11.46 -4.58 2.89
N GLY A 173 -10.83 -4.19 1.80
CA GLY A 173 -10.91 -4.89 0.53
C GLY A 173 -10.13 -6.21 0.52
N GLY A 174 -9.99 -6.79 -0.67
CA GLY A 174 -9.01 -7.88 -0.87
C GLY A 174 -7.56 -7.38 -0.86
N GLY A 175 -7.35 -6.11 -1.22
CA GLY A 175 -6.02 -5.56 -1.52
C GLY A 175 -5.42 -4.62 -0.49
N THR A 176 -6.26 -3.79 0.11
CA THR A 176 -5.84 -2.66 0.96
C THR A 176 -6.85 -2.50 2.08
N PHE A 177 -6.41 -1.83 3.14
CA PHE A 177 -7.28 -1.25 4.14
C PHE A 177 -7.27 0.26 3.97
N ASP A 178 -8.44 0.90 3.98
CA ASP A 178 -8.58 2.34 3.81
C ASP A 178 -9.62 2.90 4.80
N ALA A 179 -9.28 3.98 5.49
CA ALA A 179 -10.11 4.61 6.50
C ALA A 179 -10.27 6.11 6.24
N ALA A 180 -11.51 6.58 6.29
CA ALA A 180 -11.85 7.98 6.04
C ALA A 180 -13.01 8.44 6.91
N VAL A 181 -13.02 9.71 7.30
CA VAL A 181 -14.12 10.34 8.04
C VAL A 181 -14.80 11.31 7.10
N LEU A 182 -16.12 11.21 6.92
CA LEU A 182 -16.86 12.04 5.99
C LEU A 182 -18.02 12.74 6.70
N ARG A 183 -18.17 14.04 6.41
CA ARG A 183 -19.34 14.82 6.80
C ARG A 183 -20.30 14.91 5.63
N ARG A 184 -21.59 14.72 5.90
CA ARG A 184 -22.66 15.08 4.97
C ARG A 184 -22.77 16.60 4.91
N GLY A 185 -22.53 17.17 3.74
CA GLY A 185 -22.80 18.57 3.40
C GLY A 185 -24.01 18.69 2.46
N ALA A 186 -24.57 19.90 2.35
CA ALA A 186 -25.69 20.20 1.45
C ALA A 186 -25.44 19.80 -0.02
N GLY A 187 -24.18 19.80 -0.46
CA GLY A 187 -23.79 19.43 -1.83
C GLY A 187 -23.37 17.98 -2.04
N GLY A 188 -23.25 17.15 -0.99
CA GLY A 188 -22.66 15.80 -1.04
C GLY A 188 -21.79 15.50 0.19
N PHE A 189 -20.90 14.52 0.11
CA PHE A 189 -19.95 14.23 1.20
C PHE A 189 -18.66 15.04 1.08
N GLU A 190 -18.12 15.42 2.23
CA GLU A 190 -16.84 16.12 2.39
C GLU A 190 -15.92 15.28 3.27
N LEU A 191 -14.68 15.06 2.84
CA LEU A 191 -13.66 14.37 3.63
C LEU A 191 -13.19 15.28 4.78
N LEU A 192 -13.17 14.75 6.00
CA LEU A 192 -12.61 15.40 7.18
C LEU A 192 -11.24 14.80 7.50
N GLY A 193 -10.26 15.66 7.76
CA GLY A 193 -8.90 15.25 8.11
C GLY A 193 -8.13 14.56 6.97
N ALA A 194 -7.02 13.92 7.33
CA ALA A 194 -6.28 13.03 6.45
C ALA A 194 -6.91 11.62 6.51
N PRO A 195 -7.15 10.98 5.34
CA PRO A 195 -7.51 9.57 5.29
C PRO A 195 -6.27 8.72 5.61
N GLU A 196 -6.51 7.56 6.20
CA GLU A 196 -5.50 6.57 6.55
C GLU A 196 -5.65 5.34 5.65
N GLY A 197 -4.60 4.53 5.54
CA GLY A 197 -4.72 3.20 4.96
C GLY A 197 -3.40 2.45 4.86
N ILE A 198 -3.50 1.18 4.50
CA ILE A 198 -2.44 0.18 4.58
C ILE A 198 -2.45 -0.61 3.26
N GLU A 199 -1.40 -0.42 2.45
CA GLU A 199 -1.37 -0.91 1.05
C GLU A 199 -1.17 -2.43 0.91
N GLN A 200 -0.84 -3.12 2.00
CA GLN A 200 -0.54 -4.55 2.07
C GLN A 200 -1.28 -5.19 3.26
N LEU A 201 -2.58 -4.93 3.34
CA LEU A 201 -3.44 -5.51 4.37
C LEU A 201 -4.86 -5.62 3.83
N GLY A 202 -5.29 -6.83 3.52
CA GLY A 202 -6.64 -7.14 3.08
C GLY A 202 -6.84 -8.65 2.94
N GLY A 203 -7.91 -9.03 2.24
CA GLY A 203 -8.32 -10.43 2.11
C GLY A 203 -7.24 -11.40 1.61
N ILE A 204 -6.33 -10.95 0.73
CA ILE A 204 -5.25 -11.77 0.16
C ILE A 204 -4.20 -12.12 1.23
N ASP A 205 -3.87 -11.19 2.14
CA ASP A 205 -2.90 -11.44 3.20
C ASP A 205 -3.49 -12.40 4.26
N PHE A 206 -4.82 -12.42 4.39
CA PHE A 206 -5.54 -13.41 5.19
C PHE A 206 -5.65 -14.77 4.47
N ASP A 207 -5.72 -14.80 3.14
CA ASP A 207 -5.63 -16.03 2.33
C ASP A 207 -4.25 -16.69 2.50
N GLU A 208 -3.18 -15.90 2.50
CA GLU A 208 -1.83 -16.39 2.78
C GLU A 208 -1.73 -16.95 4.20
N ALA A 209 -2.30 -16.28 5.22
CA ALA A 209 -2.30 -16.79 6.59
C ALA A 209 -3.00 -18.17 6.73
N VAL A 210 -4.09 -18.40 5.98
CA VAL A 210 -4.75 -19.72 5.90
C VAL A 210 -3.88 -20.73 5.16
N PHE A 211 -3.28 -20.35 4.03
CA PHE A 211 -2.39 -21.22 3.26
C PHE A 211 -1.14 -21.63 4.06
N ASP A 212 -0.52 -20.70 4.78
CA ASP A 212 0.59 -20.91 5.71
C ASP A 212 0.21 -21.83 6.87
N HIS A 213 -1.02 -21.72 7.39
CA HIS A 213 -1.54 -22.65 8.39
C HIS A 213 -1.63 -24.08 7.84
N VAL A 214 -2.24 -24.22 6.66
CA VAL A 214 -2.44 -25.52 6.00
C VAL A 214 -1.10 -26.15 5.63
N THR A 215 -0.18 -25.42 5.02
CA THR A 215 1.12 -25.95 4.63
C THR A 215 1.98 -26.34 5.84
N ARG A 216 1.93 -25.60 6.94
CA ARG A 216 2.66 -25.90 8.18
C ARG A 216 2.25 -27.23 8.85
N VAL A 217 1.05 -27.74 8.59
CA VAL A 217 0.58 -29.05 9.10
C VAL A 217 0.79 -30.20 8.11
N LEU A 218 1.32 -29.92 6.92
CA LEU A 218 1.66 -30.93 5.90
C LEU A 218 3.16 -31.28 5.96
N PRO A 219 3.58 -32.49 5.53
CA PRO A 219 5.00 -32.84 5.53
C PRO A 219 5.76 -32.02 4.47
N ALA A 220 6.86 -31.38 4.88
CA ALA A 220 7.57 -30.38 4.07
C ALA A 220 8.09 -30.94 2.73
N GLU A 221 8.48 -32.20 2.70
CA GLU A 221 8.92 -32.93 1.50
C GLU A 221 7.80 -33.10 0.45
N ARG A 222 6.54 -32.82 0.80
CA ARG A 222 5.38 -32.86 -0.12
C ARG A 222 5.01 -31.49 -0.68
N LEU A 223 5.71 -30.44 -0.24
CA LEU A 223 5.53 -29.05 -0.65
C LEU A 223 6.74 -28.52 -1.45
N ALA A 224 7.85 -29.25 -1.46
CA ALA A 224 9.09 -28.84 -2.10
C ALA A 224 9.25 -29.45 -3.50
N GLY A 225 9.47 -28.61 -4.50
CA GLY A 225 9.78 -28.99 -5.88
C GLY A 225 9.16 -28.04 -6.91
N ASP A 226 9.76 -27.99 -8.09
CA ASP A 226 9.30 -27.16 -9.22
C ASP A 226 8.51 -27.98 -10.26
N ASP A 227 8.00 -29.14 -9.85
CA ASP A 227 7.23 -30.04 -10.71
C ASP A 227 5.88 -29.41 -11.12
N PRO A 228 5.48 -29.44 -12.41
CA PRO A 228 4.25 -28.82 -12.88
C PRO A 228 2.98 -29.30 -12.19
N ASP A 229 2.87 -30.59 -11.84
CA ASP A 229 1.68 -31.13 -11.16
C ASP A 229 1.62 -30.65 -9.71
N LEU A 230 2.78 -30.51 -9.04
CA LEU A 230 2.85 -29.90 -7.71
C LEU A 230 2.46 -28.41 -7.76
N VAL A 231 2.96 -27.64 -8.73
CA VAL A 231 2.63 -26.22 -8.89
C VAL A 231 1.13 -26.02 -9.17
N ALA A 232 0.53 -26.87 -10.01
CA ALA A 232 -0.92 -26.87 -10.25
C ALA A 232 -1.71 -27.24 -8.99
N ALA A 233 -1.28 -28.26 -8.25
CA ALA A 233 -1.90 -28.70 -7.01
C ALA A 233 -1.83 -27.64 -5.90
N LEU A 234 -0.70 -26.94 -5.74
CA LEU A 234 -0.54 -25.82 -4.81
C LEU A 234 -1.39 -24.61 -5.23
N THR A 235 -1.51 -24.34 -6.53
CA THR A 235 -2.41 -23.29 -7.05
C THR A 235 -3.86 -23.58 -6.72
N ARG A 236 -4.28 -24.85 -6.86
CA ARG A 236 -5.61 -25.32 -6.43
C ARG A 236 -5.79 -25.21 -4.92
N LEU A 237 -4.79 -25.60 -4.13
CA LEU A 237 -4.84 -25.51 -2.67
C LEU A 237 -4.98 -24.06 -2.17
N ARG A 238 -4.28 -23.11 -2.81
CA ARG A 238 -4.43 -21.68 -2.52
C ARG A 238 -5.88 -21.22 -2.73
N ARG A 239 -6.52 -21.67 -3.81
CA ARG A 239 -7.95 -21.41 -4.06
C ARG A 239 -8.86 -22.06 -3.02
N ASP A 240 -8.63 -23.32 -2.68
CA ASP A 240 -9.37 -24.01 -1.61
C ASP A 240 -9.22 -23.29 -0.25
N CYS A 241 -8.11 -22.56 -0.01
CA CYS A 241 -7.91 -21.70 1.17
C CYS A 241 -8.72 -20.39 1.12
N VAL A 242 -8.86 -19.76 -0.06
CA VAL A 242 -9.74 -18.58 -0.25
C VAL A 242 -11.19 -18.95 0.06
N ASP A 243 -11.67 -20.05 -0.55
CA ASP A 243 -13.04 -20.53 -0.37
C ASP A 243 -13.30 -20.87 1.13
N ALA A 244 -12.30 -21.43 1.81
CA ALA A 244 -12.34 -21.71 3.25
C ALA A 244 -12.41 -20.44 4.12
N LYS A 245 -11.60 -19.42 3.82
CA LYS A 245 -11.64 -18.11 4.50
C LYS A 245 -13.00 -17.44 4.34
N GLU A 246 -13.54 -17.41 3.13
CA GLU A 246 -14.86 -16.82 2.85
C GLU A 246 -15.97 -17.57 3.60
N ALA A 247 -15.97 -18.91 3.55
CA ALA A 247 -16.94 -19.74 4.28
C ALA A 247 -16.90 -19.53 5.80
N LEU A 248 -15.71 -19.37 6.41
CA LEU A 248 -15.55 -19.11 7.84
C LEU A 248 -16.16 -17.77 8.32
N SER A 249 -16.55 -16.87 7.41
CA SER A 249 -17.34 -15.68 7.78
C SER A 249 -18.77 -16.04 8.21
N PHE A 250 -19.29 -17.18 7.75
CA PHE A 250 -20.64 -17.69 8.04
C PHE A 250 -20.60 -18.95 8.91
N ASP A 251 -19.71 -19.89 8.60
CA ASP A 251 -19.52 -21.16 9.30
C ASP A 251 -18.54 -21.04 10.48
N THR A 252 -18.67 -21.95 11.46
CA THR A 252 -17.77 -21.98 12.63
C THR A 252 -16.51 -22.82 12.41
N GLU A 253 -16.54 -23.74 11.45
CA GLU A 253 -15.40 -24.55 11.01
C GLU A 253 -15.55 -25.04 9.57
N VAL A 254 -14.43 -25.32 8.91
CA VAL A 254 -14.35 -25.81 7.54
C VAL A 254 -13.33 -26.94 7.41
N MET A 255 -13.51 -27.80 6.41
CA MET A 255 -12.58 -28.88 6.06
C MET A 255 -11.93 -28.58 4.70
N ILE A 256 -10.68 -28.09 4.73
CA ILE A 256 -9.92 -27.72 3.54
C ILE A 256 -9.38 -29.00 2.86
N PRO A 257 -9.78 -29.32 1.61
CA PRO A 257 -9.28 -30.49 0.91
C PRO A 257 -7.84 -30.27 0.44
N VAL A 258 -6.94 -31.18 0.78
CA VAL A 258 -5.56 -31.17 0.32
C VAL A 258 -5.35 -32.34 -0.64
N ALA A 259 -5.05 -32.03 -1.90
CA ALA A 259 -4.77 -33.00 -2.94
C ALA A 259 -3.47 -32.62 -3.66
N LEU A 260 -2.34 -33.02 -3.08
CA LEU A 260 -1.00 -32.87 -3.64
C LEU A 260 -0.55 -34.20 -4.25
N PRO A 261 0.49 -34.23 -5.11
CA PRO A 261 1.03 -35.48 -5.68
C PRO A 261 1.29 -36.56 -4.62
N GLY A 262 0.47 -37.61 -4.66
CA GLY A 262 0.48 -38.75 -3.72
C GLY A 262 0.09 -38.44 -2.26
N LEU A 263 -0.53 -37.29 -1.97
CA LEU A 263 -1.03 -36.91 -0.64
C LEU A 263 -2.44 -36.36 -0.75
N HIS A 264 -3.41 -37.16 -0.32
CA HIS A 264 -4.81 -36.78 -0.22
C HIS A 264 -5.22 -36.76 1.25
N THR A 265 -5.54 -35.59 1.78
CA THR A 265 -5.95 -35.40 3.18
C THR A 265 -6.92 -34.22 3.29
N ARG A 266 -7.38 -33.90 4.50
CA ARG A 266 -8.18 -32.71 4.80
C ARG A 266 -7.64 -32.04 6.06
N VAL A 267 -7.48 -30.72 6.02
CA VAL A 267 -7.11 -29.92 7.19
C VAL A 267 -8.37 -29.24 7.72
N ARG A 268 -8.65 -29.41 9.01
CA ARG A 268 -9.74 -28.70 9.69
C ARG A 268 -9.25 -27.33 10.12
N LEU A 269 -10.04 -26.29 9.90
CA LEU A 269 -9.79 -24.95 10.42
C LEU A 269 -11.07 -24.40 11.05
N THR A 270 -10.99 -23.91 12.28
CA THR A 270 -12.11 -23.20 12.93
C THR A 270 -12.03 -21.69 12.71
N ARG A 271 -13.18 -21.01 12.80
CA ARG A 271 -13.24 -19.54 12.75
C ARG A 271 -12.33 -18.91 13.81
N ARG A 272 -12.34 -19.45 15.03
CA ARG A 272 -11.51 -18.96 16.14
C ARG A 272 -10.01 -19.05 15.84
N GLU A 273 -9.55 -20.11 15.18
CA GLU A 273 -8.15 -20.25 14.77
C GLU A 273 -7.81 -19.27 13.65
N PHE A 274 -8.68 -19.11 12.66
CA PHE A 274 -8.54 -18.11 11.61
C PHE A 274 -8.47 -16.68 12.16
N GLU A 275 -9.45 -16.29 12.97
CA GLU A 275 -9.55 -14.98 13.62
C GLU A 275 -8.31 -14.69 14.49
N ALA A 276 -7.79 -15.69 15.22
CA ALA A 276 -6.57 -15.55 16.00
C ALA A 276 -5.31 -15.31 15.13
N MET A 277 -5.24 -15.85 13.92
CA MET A 277 -4.12 -15.60 12.99
C MET A 277 -4.12 -14.18 12.43
N ILE A 278 -5.30 -13.60 12.18
CA ILE A 278 -5.42 -12.26 11.57
C ILE A 278 -5.63 -11.12 12.58
N ALA A 279 -5.93 -11.43 13.85
CA ALA A 279 -6.21 -10.42 14.88
C ALA A 279 -5.15 -9.30 14.99
N PRO A 280 -3.83 -9.54 14.90
CA PRO A 280 -2.84 -8.46 14.95
C PRO A 280 -2.97 -7.47 13.77
N ALA A 281 -3.32 -7.96 12.58
CA ALA A 281 -3.57 -7.12 11.41
C ALA A 281 -4.85 -6.30 11.59
N LEU A 282 -5.94 -6.92 12.07
CA LEU A 282 -7.20 -6.24 12.35
C LEU A 282 -7.10 -5.21 13.50
N GLN A 283 -6.16 -5.38 14.42
CA GLN A 283 -5.88 -4.35 15.43
C GLN A 283 -5.21 -3.11 14.81
N GLU A 284 -4.38 -3.26 13.78
CA GLU A 284 -3.74 -2.12 13.11
C GLU A 284 -4.71 -1.35 12.21
N THR A 285 -5.68 -2.01 11.57
CA THR A 285 -6.75 -1.32 10.82
C THR A 285 -7.66 -0.50 11.74
N VAL A 286 -8.00 -1.00 12.93
CA VAL A 286 -8.74 -0.23 13.96
C VAL A 286 -7.93 0.96 14.47
N ARG A 287 -6.61 0.81 14.65
CA ARG A 287 -5.71 1.93 14.98
C ARG A 287 -5.62 2.96 13.86
N ALA A 288 -5.59 2.53 12.60
CA ALA A 288 -5.63 3.41 11.44
C ALA A 288 -6.92 4.23 11.39
N LEU A 289 -8.10 3.63 11.61
CA LEU A 289 -9.34 4.41 11.75
C LEU A 289 -9.30 5.37 12.95
N THR A 290 -8.68 4.98 14.07
CA THR A 290 -8.47 5.86 15.23
C THR A 290 -7.57 7.07 14.88
N ARG A 291 -6.58 6.90 14.00
CA ARG A 291 -5.74 8.01 13.49
C ARG A 291 -6.53 8.93 12.54
N ALA A 292 -7.35 8.38 11.65
CA ALA A 292 -8.21 9.16 10.76
C ALA A 292 -9.20 10.04 11.55
N LEU A 293 -9.85 9.48 12.58
CA LEU A 293 -10.73 10.23 13.50
C LEU A 293 -9.99 11.36 14.21
N ARG A 294 -8.77 11.11 14.68
CA ARG A 294 -7.91 12.13 15.30
C ARG A 294 -7.53 13.23 14.32
N SER A 295 -7.17 12.89 13.08
CA SER A 295 -6.85 13.89 12.05
C SER A 295 -8.06 14.69 11.58
N ALA A 296 -9.26 14.15 11.73
CA ALA A 296 -10.52 14.84 11.47
C ALA A 296 -10.98 15.74 12.64
N GLU A 297 -10.31 15.67 13.80
CA GLU A 297 -10.73 16.29 15.07
C GLU A 297 -12.14 15.82 15.53
N VAL A 298 -12.47 14.56 15.23
CA VAL A 298 -13.79 13.94 15.52
C VAL A 298 -13.67 12.88 16.61
N GLY A 299 -14.37 13.08 17.73
CA GLY A 299 -14.54 12.04 18.75
C GLY A 299 -15.51 10.92 18.30
N PRO A 300 -15.38 9.66 18.78
CA PRO A 300 -16.25 8.54 18.39
C PRO A 300 -17.74 8.80 18.65
N ASP A 301 -18.12 9.20 19.87
CA ASP A 301 -18.54 10.60 20.06
C ASP A 301 -19.65 11.15 19.15
N ARG A 302 -19.17 11.67 18.02
CA ARG A 302 -19.86 12.50 17.04
C ARG A 302 -20.22 11.73 15.76
N LEU A 303 -19.76 10.47 15.65
CA LEU A 303 -20.13 9.59 14.54
C LEU A 303 -21.58 9.16 14.67
N ARG A 304 -22.32 9.23 13.56
CA ARG A 304 -23.60 8.54 13.38
C ARG A 304 -23.38 7.03 13.33
N ALA A 305 -22.39 6.58 12.56
CA ALA A 305 -22.04 5.19 12.35
C ALA A 305 -20.60 5.03 11.84
N VAL A 306 -20.07 3.80 11.97
CA VAL A 306 -18.94 3.31 11.17
C VAL A 306 -19.50 2.40 10.09
N LEU A 307 -19.24 2.72 8.82
CA LEU A 307 -19.66 1.95 7.65
C LEU A 307 -18.53 0.99 7.29
N LEU A 308 -18.81 -0.33 7.32
CA LEU A 308 -17.85 -1.34 6.90
C LEU A 308 -18.05 -1.65 5.40
N ALA A 309 -17.07 -1.26 4.59
CA ALA A 309 -17.00 -1.53 3.15
C ALA A 309 -15.93 -2.60 2.85
N GLY A 310 -15.94 -3.13 1.63
CA GLY A 310 -15.00 -4.15 1.17
C GLY A 310 -15.35 -5.56 1.65
N GLY A 311 -15.12 -6.56 0.79
CA GLY A 311 -15.57 -7.94 1.04
C GLY A 311 -14.98 -8.59 2.31
N SER A 312 -13.77 -8.23 2.72
CA SER A 312 -13.12 -8.79 3.91
C SER A 312 -13.67 -8.22 5.21
N SER A 313 -14.41 -7.10 5.17
CA SER A 313 -15.14 -6.58 6.33
C SER A 313 -16.29 -7.48 6.81
N ARG A 314 -16.70 -8.48 6.01
CA ARG A 314 -17.67 -9.50 6.45
C ARG A 314 -17.13 -10.48 7.49
N ILE A 315 -15.81 -10.51 7.74
CA ILE A 315 -15.21 -11.35 8.78
C ILE A 315 -15.76 -10.90 10.15
N PRO A 316 -16.42 -11.77 10.95
CA PRO A 316 -17.12 -11.37 12.17
C PRO A 316 -16.28 -10.60 13.19
N LEU A 317 -15.01 -10.99 13.37
CA LEU A 317 -14.06 -10.27 14.23
C LEU A 317 -13.87 -8.78 13.86
N VAL A 318 -14.00 -8.40 12.58
CA VAL A 318 -13.89 -7.00 12.13
C VAL A 318 -14.99 -6.15 12.77
N GLY A 319 -16.25 -6.59 12.63
CA GLY A 319 -17.39 -5.89 13.22
C GLY A 319 -17.32 -5.83 14.75
N ALA A 320 -16.86 -6.91 15.38
CA ALA A 320 -16.67 -6.97 16.83
C ALA A 320 -15.62 -5.95 17.31
N LEU A 321 -14.42 -5.94 16.72
CA LEU A 321 -13.33 -5.02 17.11
C LEU A 321 -13.69 -3.56 16.85
N VAL A 322 -14.38 -3.25 15.75
CA VAL A 322 -14.83 -1.87 15.46
C VAL A 322 -15.93 -1.44 16.44
N ALA A 323 -16.88 -2.31 16.78
CA ALA A 323 -17.92 -2.00 17.76
C ALA A 323 -17.33 -1.77 19.16
N GLU A 324 -16.39 -2.62 19.59
CA GLU A 324 -15.65 -2.50 20.86
C GLU A 324 -14.82 -1.22 20.92
N ALA A 325 -14.09 -0.87 19.85
CA ALA A 325 -13.15 0.25 19.86
C ALA A 325 -13.82 1.63 19.83
N PHE A 326 -15.01 1.76 19.24
CA PHE A 326 -15.64 3.06 19.01
C PHE A 326 -16.97 3.27 19.75
N GLU A 327 -17.61 2.22 20.27
CA GLU A 327 -18.93 2.29 20.94
C GLU A 327 -19.98 3.01 20.08
N ARG A 328 -20.03 2.65 18.79
CA ARG A 328 -20.88 3.27 17.76
C ARG A 328 -21.64 2.23 16.94
N PRO A 329 -22.77 2.59 16.31
CA PRO A 329 -23.43 1.74 15.33
C PRO A 329 -22.44 1.34 14.22
N VAL A 330 -22.22 0.04 14.06
CA VAL A 330 -21.44 -0.52 12.96
C VAL A 330 -22.42 -1.00 11.90
N VAL A 331 -22.39 -0.36 10.74
CA VAL A 331 -23.22 -0.74 9.60
C VAL A 331 -22.35 -1.61 8.69
N VAL A 332 -22.65 -2.90 8.67
CA VAL A 332 -22.09 -3.81 7.67
C VAL A 332 -22.85 -3.58 6.37
N ASP A 333 -22.14 -3.31 5.29
CA ASP A 333 -22.72 -3.25 3.95
C ASP A 333 -23.36 -4.61 3.58
N PRO A 334 -24.62 -4.66 3.12
CA PRO A 334 -25.21 -5.91 2.63
C PRO A 334 -24.52 -6.40 1.35
N ASP A 335 -24.14 -5.48 0.45
CA ASP A 335 -23.62 -5.74 -0.89
C ASP A 335 -22.28 -4.99 -1.14
N PRO A 336 -21.22 -5.22 -0.33
CA PRO A 336 -19.91 -4.56 -0.43
C PRO A 336 -19.21 -4.75 -1.78
N GLU A 337 -19.56 -5.76 -2.57
CA GLU A 337 -19.07 -5.91 -3.96
C GLU A 337 -19.63 -4.83 -4.91
N HIS A 338 -20.76 -4.21 -4.57
CA HIS A 338 -21.53 -3.36 -5.49
C HIS A 338 -21.70 -1.93 -5.00
N SER A 339 -21.69 -1.70 -3.69
CA SER A 339 -22.03 -0.40 -3.09
C SER A 339 -21.14 0.76 -3.57
N ILE A 340 -19.83 0.53 -3.70
CA ILE A 340 -18.87 1.51 -4.20
C ILE A 340 -19.20 1.87 -5.66
N ALA A 341 -19.47 0.88 -6.52
CA ALA A 341 -19.87 1.12 -7.90
C ALA A 341 -21.23 1.85 -8.00
N LEU A 342 -22.22 1.47 -7.19
CA LEU A 342 -23.53 2.14 -7.11
C LEU A 342 -23.40 3.60 -6.65
N GLY A 343 -22.56 3.87 -5.64
CA GLY A 343 -22.24 5.22 -5.18
C GLY A 343 -21.53 6.06 -6.24
N ALA A 344 -20.56 5.48 -6.95
CA ALA A 344 -19.88 6.09 -8.08
C ALA A 344 -20.86 6.46 -9.20
N ALA A 345 -21.80 5.57 -9.54
CA ALA A 345 -22.83 5.82 -10.54
C ALA A 345 -23.77 6.96 -10.12
N ARG A 346 -24.13 7.08 -8.83
CA ARG A 346 -24.88 8.22 -8.28
C ARG A 346 -24.12 9.55 -8.41
N LEU A 347 -22.80 9.53 -8.26
CA LEU A 347 -21.93 10.72 -8.40
C LEU A 347 -21.84 11.24 -9.85
N THR A 348 -22.22 10.46 -10.87
CA THR A 348 -22.30 10.93 -12.27
C THR A 348 -23.35 12.04 -12.48
N SER A 349 -24.26 12.24 -11.52
CA SER A 349 -25.25 13.34 -11.53
C SER A 349 -24.63 14.72 -11.35
N ARG A 350 -23.46 14.82 -10.70
CA ARG A 350 -22.81 16.08 -10.36
C ARG A 350 -22.01 16.54 -11.58
N THR A 351 -22.58 17.45 -12.37
CA THR A 351 -21.94 18.09 -13.52
C THR A 351 -20.52 18.53 -13.14
N PRO A 352 -19.46 18.06 -13.85
CA PRO A 352 -18.11 18.54 -13.61
C PRO A 352 -18.07 20.07 -13.84
N PRO A 353 -17.27 20.83 -13.08
CA PRO A 353 -17.04 22.23 -13.43
C PRO A 353 -16.53 22.29 -14.89
N PRO A 354 -16.99 23.26 -15.70
CA PRO A 354 -16.58 23.34 -17.09
C PRO A 354 -15.04 23.44 -17.17
N PRO A 355 -14.40 22.79 -18.16
CA PRO A 355 -12.96 22.89 -18.32
C PRO A 355 -12.58 24.37 -18.45
N ARG A 356 -11.64 24.83 -17.62
CA ARG A 356 -11.13 26.20 -17.72
C ARG A 356 -10.67 26.43 -19.16
N PRO A 357 -11.13 27.49 -19.85
CA PRO A 357 -10.62 27.81 -21.17
C PRO A 357 -9.10 27.92 -21.10
N ILE A 358 -8.40 27.13 -21.92
CA ILE A 358 -6.98 27.38 -22.18
C ILE A 358 -6.94 28.75 -22.85
N ALA A 359 -6.49 29.77 -22.11
CA ALA A 359 -6.31 31.09 -22.69
C ALA A 359 -5.39 30.94 -23.90
N PRO A 360 -5.78 31.42 -25.10
CA PRO A 360 -4.96 31.27 -26.28
C PRO A 360 -3.61 31.92 -26.02
N THR A 361 -2.53 31.14 -26.12
CA THR A 361 -1.17 31.62 -25.95
C THR A 361 -0.96 32.79 -26.90
N ALA A 362 -0.81 34.00 -26.35
CA ALA A 362 -0.56 35.18 -27.15
C ALA A 362 0.70 34.95 -27.99
N ALA A 363 0.58 35.13 -29.31
CA ALA A 363 1.71 34.96 -30.20
C ALA A 363 2.86 35.90 -29.77
N PRO A 364 4.13 35.46 -29.81
CA PRO A 364 5.25 36.32 -29.42
C PRO A 364 5.26 37.60 -30.26
N ALA A 365 5.28 38.75 -29.61
CA ALA A 365 5.44 40.02 -30.30
C ALA A 365 6.80 40.05 -31.04
N PRO A 366 6.87 40.60 -32.26
CA PRO A 366 8.13 40.65 -33.01
C PRO A 366 9.16 41.51 -32.28
N ALA A 367 10.37 40.95 -32.12
CA ALA A 367 11.46 41.62 -31.41
C ALA A 367 11.87 42.92 -32.12
N GLN A 368 11.96 44.01 -31.36
CA GLN A 368 12.52 45.27 -31.86
C GLN A 368 14.05 45.17 -31.93
N PRO A 369 14.70 45.68 -33.00
CA PRO A 369 16.15 45.69 -33.10
C PRO A 369 16.76 46.73 -32.15
N ALA A 370 17.73 46.30 -31.33
CA ALA A 370 18.46 47.18 -30.43
C ALA A 370 19.35 48.18 -31.20
N ARG A 371 19.36 49.45 -30.77
CA ARG A 371 20.34 50.44 -31.23
C ARG A 371 21.69 50.23 -30.54
N PRO A 372 22.82 50.47 -31.22
CA PRO A 372 24.13 50.55 -30.59
C PRO A 372 24.30 51.91 -29.90
N GLU A 373 24.83 51.92 -28.68
CA GLU A 373 25.27 53.14 -27.99
C GLU A 373 26.77 53.05 -27.70
N ALA A 374 27.46 54.20 -27.76
CA ALA A 374 28.89 54.27 -28.04
C ALA A 374 29.80 54.23 -26.80
N ALA A 375 31.01 53.71 -26.98
CA ALA A 375 32.03 53.63 -25.94
C ALA A 375 32.66 54.99 -25.59
N THR A 376 33.08 55.14 -24.33
CA THR A 376 34.05 56.14 -23.86
C THR A 376 35.14 55.47 -23.00
N THR A 377 36.28 56.15 -22.83
CA THR A 377 37.58 55.57 -22.39
C THR A 377 38.12 56.32 -21.14
N ASN A 378 39.25 56.00 -20.48
CA ASN A 378 40.42 55.21 -20.88
C ASN A 378 41.07 54.46 -19.64
N PRO A 379 42.40 54.18 -19.46
CA PRO A 379 42.82 52.86 -18.92
C PRO A 379 43.81 52.87 -17.71
N VAL A 380 44.07 51.70 -17.08
CA VAL A 380 45.34 51.40 -16.35
C VAL A 380 45.78 49.92 -16.50
N SER A 381 47.10 49.74 -16.65
CA SER A 381 47.97 48.63 -17.08
C SER A 381 48.06 47.28 -16.29
N VAL A 382 48.01 46.14 -17.02
CA VAL A 382 49.12 45.16 -17.35
C VAL A 382 50.07 44.69 -16.20
N PRO A 383 50.35 43.36 -15.99
CA PRO A 383 51.04 42.51 -16.99
C PRO A 383 50.63 41.01 -17.16
N ALA A 384 51.18 40.42 -18.23
CA ALA A 384 51.21 39.00 -18.66
C ALA A 384 52.71 38.58 -18.89
N PRO A 385 53.10 37.36 -19.34
CA PRO A 385 52.36 36.17 -19.78
C PRO A 385 52.79 34.90 -18.99
N GLU A 386 52.48 33.64 -19.34
CA GLU A 386 53.07 32.85 -20.45
C GLU A 386 52.12 31.75 -21.00
N SER A 387 52.45 31.24 -22.18
CA SER A 387 51.66 30.28 -22.97
C SER A 387 52.38 28.94 -23.11
N SER A 388 51.62 27.84 -23.08
CA SER A 388 52.01 26.60 -23.75
C SER A 388 50.75 25.95 -24.34
N ALA A 389 50.87 25.40 -25.55
CA ALA A 389 49.75 25.07 -26.41
C ALA A 389 49.76 23.60 -26.88
N VAL A 390 48.64 23.25 -27.55
CA VAL A 390 48.46 22.20 -28.59
C VAL A 390 47.95 20.83 -28.08
N PRO A 391 47.05 20.10 -28.81
CA PRO A 391 46.07 20.48 -29.85
C PRO A 391 44.59 20.10 -29.50
N ALA A 392 43.65 20.55 -30.32
CA ALA A 392 42.25 20.10 -30.30
C ALA A 392 41.97 18.94 -31.28
N SER A 393 40.86 18.22 -31.07
CA SER A 393 40.23 17.31 -32.04
C SER A 393 38.71 17.56 -32.09
N PRO A 394 38.03 17.33 -33.23
CA PRO A 394 36.75 18.00 -33.52
C PRO A 394 35.50 17.30 -32.92
N PRO A 395 34.42 18.05 -32.63
CA PRO A 395 33.17 17.49 -32.12
C PRO A 395 32.31 16.86 -33.23
N ALA A 396 31.69 15.72 -32.92
CA ALA A 396 30.72 15.07 -33.80
C ALA A 396 29.36 15.81 -33.80
N ARG A 397 28.70 15.85 -34.96
CA ARG A 397 27.36 16.45 -35.13
C ARG A 397 26.23 15.52 -34.65
N PRO A 398 25.11 16.07 -34.13
CA PRO A 398 23.93 15.28 -33.81
C PRO A 398 23.16 14.88 -35.09
N VAL A 399 22.62 13.67 -35.11
CA VAL A 399 21.76 13.16 -36.20
C VAL A 399 20.31 13.15 -35.73
N ALA A 400 19.44 13.86 -36.45
CA ALA A 400 18.00 13.80 -36.26
C ALA A 400 17.39 12.67 -37.11
N PHE A 401 16.46 11.90 -36.54
CA PHE A 401 15.65 10.95 -37.30
C PHE A 401 14.32 11.59 -37.71
N THR A 402 14.16 11.86 -39.00
CA THR A 402 12.87 12.14 -39.64
C THR A 402 12.31 10.86 -40.26
N ALA A 403 11.00 10.66 -40.17
CA ALA A 403 10.32 9.57 -40.84
C ALA A 403 10.20 9.85 -42.35
N GLY A 404 10.58 8.87 -43.18
CA GLY A 404 10.48 8.93 -44.65
C GLY A 404 10.35 7.52 -45.21
N ARG A 405 9.46 7.33 -46.19
CA ARG A 405 8.98 6.01 -46.65
C ARG A 405 9.39 5.76 -48.12
N ALA A 406 9.74 4.50 -48.41
CA ALA A 406 9.92 3.89 -49.75
C ALA A 406 11.19 4.32 -50.56
N PRO A 407 11.47 3.67 -51.71
CA PRO A 407 11.83 2.24 -51.84
C PRO A 407 13.09 2.01 -52.72
N ILE A 408 13.69 0.80 -52.71
CA ILE A 408 14.77 0.42 -53.65
C ILE A 408 14.51 -1.00 -54.25
N PRO A 409 14.79 -1.28 -55.54
CA PRO A 409 14.40 -2.52 -56.21
C PRO A 409 15.55 -3.46 -56.65
N GLY A 410 15.29 -4.78 -56.64
CA GLY A 410 15.95 -5.84 -57.45
C GLY A 410 17.40 -6.23 -57.08
N LEU A 411 17.95 -7.41 -57.39
CA LEU A 411 17.53 -8.74 -57.91
C LEU A 411 18.66 -9.71 -57.43
N THR A 412 18.53 -11.01 -57.13
CA THR A 412 18.06 -12.17 -57.92
C THR A 412 17.77 -13.35 -56.96
N SER A 413 16.64 -14.06 -57.08
CA SER A 413 16.45 -15.33 -57.82
C SER A 413 17.25 -16.57 -57.34
N SER A 414 16.59 -17.44 -56.58
CA SER A 414 16.60 -18.91 -56.81
C SER A 414 15.23 -19.48 -56.42
N ALA A 415 14.80 -20.57 -57.07
CA ALA A 415 13.43 -21.08 -57.00
C ALA A 415 13.34 -22.46 -56.32
N GLY A 416 12.27 -22.69 -55.55
CA GLY A 416 11.93 -23.94 -54.87
C GLY A 416 10.46 -23.89 -54.40
N PRO A 417 9.77 -25.04 -54.28
CA PRO A 417 8.37 -25.13 -54.73
C PRO A 417 7.30 -24.69 -53.72
N ALA A 418 6.14 -24.33 -54.27
CA ALA A 418 4.96 -23.91 -53.51
C ALA A 418 4.29 -25.07 -52.76
N LEU A 419 3.80 -24.79 -51.55
CA LEU A 419 2.85 -25.62 -50.82
C LEU A 419 1.41 -25.14 -51.10
N PRO A 420 0.41 -26.04 -51.10
CA PRO A 420 -0.94 -25.73 -51.58
C PRO A 420 -1.77 -24.91 -50.58
N LEU A 421 -2.73 -24.15 -51.11
CA LEU A 421 -3.70 -23.37 -50.35
C LEU A 421 -4.66 -24.28 -49.55
N PRO A 422 -5.14 -23.86 -48.37
CA PRO A 422 -6.12 -24.61 -47.60
C PRO A 422 -7.49 -24.65 -48.29
N VAL A 423 -8.08 -25.85 -48.32
CA VAL A 423 -9.43 -26.12 -48.85
C VAL A 423 -10.49 -25.72 -47.80
N PRO A 424 -11.68 -25.20 -48.18
CA PRO A 424 -12.75 -24.93 -47.22
C PRO A 424 -13.25 -26.21 -46.56
N VAL A 425 -13.43 -26.19 -45.24
CA VAL A 425 -14.02 -27.31 -44.48
C VAL A 425 -15.54 -27.18 -44.49
N GLU A 426 -16.24 -28.21 -44.98
CA GLU A 426 -17.71 -28.30 -44.93
C GLU A 426 -18.24 -28.48 -43.48
N PRO A 427 -19.46 -28.02 -43.18
CA PRO A 427 -20.08 -28.27 -41.89
C PRO A 427 -20.50 -29.75 -41.74
N PRO A 428 -20.49 -30.32 -40.52
CA PRO A 428 -20.90 -31.70 -40.30
C PRO A 428 -22.42 -31.89 -40.49
N PRO A 429 -22.88 -33.09 -40.89
CA PRO A 429 -24.28 -33.35 -41.18
C PRO A 429 -25.15 -33.48 -39.91
N THR A 430 -26.36 -32.95 -39.99
CA THR A 430 -27.42 -33.13 -38.99
C THR A 430 -27.87 -34.59 -38.91
N LEU A 431 -27.92 -35.16 -37.70
CA LEU A 431 -28.49 -36.50 -37.47
C LEU A 431 -29.62 -36.48 -36.44
N LEU A 432 -30.68 -37.17 -36.83
CA LEU A 432 -32.02 -37.32 -36.26
C LEU A 432 -32.08 -37.77 -34.78
N GLU A 433 -33.05 -37.22 -34.06
CA GLU A 433 -33.70 -37.83 -32.88
C GLU A 433 -34.99 -38.58 -33.30
N PRO A 434 -35.66 -39.37 -32.42
CA PRO A 434 -35.17 -40.22 -31.33
C PRO A 434 -35.71 -41.68 -31.46
N SER A 435 -35.34 -42.58 -30.54
CA SER A 435 -36.06 -43.86 -30.35
C SER A 435 -36.17 -44.26 -28.87
N SER A 436 -37.22 -45.02 -28.54
CA SER A 436 -37.84 -45.10 -27.20
C SER A 436 -37.11 -45.99 -26.17
N PRO A 437 -37.32 -45.75 -24.85
CA PRO A 437 -36.86 -46.63 -23.78
C PRO A 437 -37.87 -47.76 -23.45
N PRO A 438 -37.43 -48.90 -22.88
CA PRO A 438 -38.33 -49.91 -22.31
C PRO A 438 -38.82 -49.51 -20.90
N SER A 439 -40.07 -49.87 -20.59
CA SER A 439 -40.71 -49.65 -19.29
C SER A 439 -40.74 -50.93 -18.43
N VAL A 440 -40.54 -50.82 -17.11
CA VAL A 440 -41.37 -51.47 -16.06
C VAL A 440 -41.41 -50.56 -14.81
N ILE A 441 -42.58 -50.47 -14.18
CA ILE A 441 -43.05 -49.64 -13.04
C ILE A 441 -43.36 -50.61 -11.87
N PRO A 442 -43.22 -50.32 -10.54
CA PRO A 442 -44.09 -49.35 -9.79
C PRO A 442 -43.44 -48.64 -8.56
N GLU A 443 -44.05 -47.66 -7.85
CA GLU A 443 -45.37 -46.98 -7.92
C GLU A 443 -45.36 -45.60 -7.23
N ALA A 444 -46.43 -44.80 -7.44
CA ALA A 444 -46.99 -43.71 -6.58
C ALA A 444 -46.13 -42.43 -6.32
N ALA A 445 -46.67 -41.20 -6.30
CA ALA A 445 -48.01 -40.67 -6.66
C ALA A 445 -47.92 -39.16 -7.02
N GLU A 446 -48.95 -38.62 -7.66
CA GLU A 446 -49.01 -37.24 -8.21
C GLU A 446 -49.29 -36.13 -7.17
N PRO A 447 -48.89 -34.86 -7.47
CA PRO A 447 -49.53 -33.66 -6.92
C PRO A 447 -50.15 -32.75 -8.02
N ARG A 448 -51.33 -32.18 -7.74
CA ARG A 448 -52.01 -31.15 -8.58
C ARG A 448 -52.98 -30.28 -7.72
N PRO A 449 -53.42 -29.08 -8.15
CA PRO A 449 -52.74 -27.86 -7.67
C PRO A 449 -53.66 -26.68 -7.23
N ALA A 450 -53.01 -25.55 -6.89
CA ALA A 450 -53.48 -24.14 -6.94
C ALA A 450 -54.36 -23.57 -5.82
N ALA A 451 -53.95 -22.42 -5.25
CA ALA A 451 -54.68 -21.13 -5.27
C ALA A 451 -54.06 -20.04 -4.35
N GLU A 452 -54.03 -18.79 -4.83
CA GLU A 452 -53.92 -17.52 -4.08
C GLU A 452 -55.25 -16.74 -4.29
N PRO A 453 -55.47 -15.55 -3.68
CA PRO A 453 -55.24 -15.11 -2.29
C PRO A 453 -56.52 -14.47 -1.66
N GLY A 454 -56.49 -14.08 -0.38
CA GLY A 454 -57.59 -13.29 0.22
C GLY A 454 -57.32 -12.82 1.66
N PRO A 455 -57.47 -11.50 1.98
CA PRO A 455 -57.07 -10.95 3.28
C PRO A 455 -58.25 -10.70 4.25
N THR A 456 -57.95 -10.55 5.54
CA THR A 456 -58.62 -9.56 6.40
C THR A 456 -57.79 -9.27 7.65
N ALA A 457 -57.73 -8.00 8.03
CA ALA A 457 -57.06 -7.54 9.25
C ALA A 457 -58.07 -7.36 10.38
N GLU A 458 -57.59 -7.40 11.63
CA GLU A 458 -57.80 -6.41 12.70
C GLU A 458 -57.52 -7.06 14.07
N HIS A 459 -56.61 -6.48 14.87
CA HIS A 459 -56.80 -6.26 16.31
C HIS A 459 -55.63 -5.45 16.93
N LYS A 460 -55.96 -4.25 17.38
CA LYS A 460 -55.39 -3.49 18.51
C LYS A 460 -56.60 -2.80 19.17
N PRO A 461 -56.62 -2.40 20.46
CA PRO A 461 -55.49 -1.91 21.27
C PRO A 461 -55.35 -2.71 22.60
N THR A 462 -54.65 -2.32 23.69
CA THR A 462 -54.18 -1.01 24.19
C THR A 462 -53.07 -1.17 25.26
N ALA A 463 -52.33 -0.07 25.49
CA ALA A 463 -51.75 0.38 26.76
C ALA A 463 -50.76 -0.52 27.58
N GLU A 464 -49.48 -0.15 27.44
CA GLU A 464 -48.53 0.25 28.51
C GLU A 464 -48.09 -0.68 29.65
N HIS A 465 -46.82 -0.53 29.99
CA HIS A 465 -45.99 -1.45 30.76
C HIS A 465 -45.11 -0.68 31.76
N LYS A 466 -44.62 -1.42 32.78
CA LYS A 466 -43.49 -1.15 33.72
C LYS A 466 -43.85 -0.66 35.14
N PRO A 467 -42.96 -0.89 36.13
CA PRO A 467 -41.99 -2.00 36.26
C PRO A 467 -41.94 -2.62 37.68
N ALA A 468 -41.37 -3.81 37.81
CA ALA A 468 -40.84 -4.31 39.09
C ALA A 468 -39.64 -5.25 38.87
N ALA A 469 -38.67 -5.21 39.78
CA ALA A 469 -37.52 -6.09 39.86
C ALA A 469 -37.27 -6.48 41.33
N GLU A 470 -36.30 -7.37 41.55
CA GLU A 470 -35.83 -7.94 42.83
C GLU A 470 -36.71 -9.04 43.50
N LEU A 471 -36.07 -10.18 43.78
CA LEU A 471 -35.78 -10.57 45.16
C LEU A 471 -34.56 -11.51 45.24
N LYS A 472 -33.83 -11.49 46.37
CA LYS A 472 -32.66 -12.33 46.69
C LYS A 472 -33.03 -13.42 47.70
N SER A 473 -32.26 -14.51 47.77
CA SER A 473 -31.90 -15.16 49.05
C SER A 473 -30.67 -16.08 48.90
N ALA A 474 -30.02 -16.42 50.01
CA ALA A 474 -28.82 -17.26 50.08
C ALA A 474 -28.81 -18.14 51.35
N ALA A 475 -28.26 -19.36 51.27
CA ALA A 475 -27.65 -20.11 52.39
C ALA A 475 -26.98 -21.43 51.91
N ALA A 476 -25.91 -21.84 52.60
CA ALA A 476 -25.27 -23.18 52.54
C ALA A 476 -25.73 -24.00 53.81
N PRO A 477 -25.16 -25.17 54.25
CA PRO A 477 -23.88 -25.81 53.90
C PRO A 477 -23.81 -27.38 53.92
N ALA A 478 -22.57 -27.92 53.84
CA ALA A 478 -22.01 -29.07 54.59
C ALA A 478 -21.67 -30.43 53.90
N SER A 479 -20.48 -30.95 54.25
CA SER A 479 -20.01 -32.37 54.22
C SER A 479 -19.77 -33.03 52.83
N ALA A 480 -18.98 -34.11 52.66
CA ALA A 480 -17.80 -34.68 53.37
C ALA A 480 -17.24 -35.87 52.54
N ALA A 481 -16.08 -36.43 52.94
CA ALA A 481 -15.59 -37.80 52.69
C ALA A 481 -15.31 -38.25 51.23
N GLU A 482 -14.07 -38.55 50.84
CA GLU A 482 -13.35 -39.85 50.97
C GLU A 482 -13.73 -40.94 49.96
N LEU A 483 -12.76 -41.29 49.10
CA LEU A 483 -12.42 -42.61 48.51
C LEU A 483 -11.16 -42.33 47.65
N GLY A 484 -9.98 -42.91 47.86
CA GLY A 484 -9.66 -44.29 48.24
C GLY A 484 -9.01 -44.96 47.02
N ALA A 485 -7.75 -44.71 46.65
CA ALA A 485 -6.48 -45.08 47.29
C ALA A 485 -6.06 -46.56 47.13
N ALA A 486 -5.16 -46.83 46.17
CA ALA A 486 -4.12 -47.88 46.15
C ALA A 486 -3.17 -47.57 44.96
N VAL A 487 -1.87 -47.23 45.10
CA VAL A 487 -0.71 -48.04 45.58
C VAL A 487 -0.37 -49.12 44.53
N GLU A 488 0.82 -49.18 43.93
CA GLU A 488 2.17 -49.38 44.51
C GLU A 488 3.28 -49.14 43.43
N ALA A 489 4.61 -49.13 43.68
CA ALA A 489 5.44 -48.27 44.54
C ALA A 489 6.92 -48.32 44.06
N GLY A 490 7.77 -47.39 44.52
CA GLY A 490 9.24 -47.50 44.35
C GLY A 490 9.97 -46.16 44.17
N ARG A 491 10.89 -45.66 45.02
CA ARG A 491 11.26 -45.75 46.45
C ARG A 491 12.57 -44.93 46.60
N MET A 492 12.86 -44.43 47.80
CA MET A 492 14.00 -43.56 48.18
C MET A 492 13.81 -42.06 47.83
N GLY A 493 14.04 -41.10 48.74
CA GLY A 493 14.30 -41.18 50.18
C GLY A 493 15.05 -39.94 50.70
N GLY A 494 14.61 -39.29 51.79
CA GLY A 494 15.34 -38.13 52.33
C GLY A 494 14.61 -37.23 53.34
N ARG A 495 14.68 -37.61 54.62
CA ARG A 495 14.60 -36.78 55.85
C ARG A 495 13.81 -35.45 55.91
N ARG A 496 12.79 -35.51 56.77
CA ARG A 496 12.13 -34.44 57.56
C ARG A 496 13.06 -33.35 58.12
N VAL A 497 12.54 -32.12 58.19
CA VAL A 497 12.56 -31.27 59.42
C VAL A 497 11.14 -30.70 59.63
N ARG A 498 10.74 -30.47 60.89
CA ARG A 498 9.41 -29.98 61.33
C ARG A 498 9.56 -28.61 62.03
N MET A 499 8.39 -27.98 62.27
CA MET A 499 8.10 -26.93 63.28
C MET A 499 8.26 -25.46 62.80
N VAL A 500 7.42 -24.51 63.22
CA VAL A 500 6.12 -24.55 63.96
C VAL A 500 5.27 -23.31 63.62
N VAL A 501 3.97 -23.36 63.90
CA VAL A 501 2.96 -22.31 63.65
C VAL A 501 2.84 -21.34 64.85
N ALA A 502 2.24 -20.16 64.59
CA ALA A 502 1.68 -19.15 65.51
C ALA A 502 2.57 -17.93 65.82
N GLY A 503 2.02 -16.70 65.92
CA GLY A 503 0.63 -16.30 65.63
C GLY A 503 0.28 -14.87 66.09
N VAL A 504 -0.91 -14.41 65.67
CA VAL A 504 -1.73 -13.33 66.25
C VAL A 504 -1.15 -11.89 66.27
N ALA A 505 -1.59 -11.12 65.27
CA ALA A 505 -2.29 -9.82 65.34
C ALA A 505 -1.99 -8.75 66.43
N VAL A 506 -2.17 -7.49 65.97
CA VAL A 506 -2.31 -6.22 66.70
C VAL A 506 -1.01 -5.52 67.12
N LEU A 507 -0.52 -4.66 66.22
CA LEU A 507 -0.22 -3.28 66.60
C LEU A 507 -0.80 -2.32 65.53
N VAL A 508 -1.25 -1.16 65.99
CA VAL A 508 -2.01 -0.16 65.22
C VAL A 508 -1.10 1.03 64.85
N VAL A 509 -1.45 1.75 63.77
CA VAL A 509 -0.84 2.99 63.25
C VAL A 509 0.39 2.80 62.35
N ALA A 510 0.39 3.55 61.23
CA ALA A 510 1.36 3.59 60.11
C ALA A 510 1.45 2.28 59.28
N VAL A 511 1.21 2.25 57.96
CA VAL A 511 1.18 3.34 56.96
C VAL A 511 -0.10 3.20 56.11
N GLY A 512 -1.08 4.06 56.38
CA GLY A 512 -2.35 4.16 55.63
C GLY A 512 -2.57 5.60 55.15
N ALA A 513 -1.58 6.18 54.47
CA ALA A 513 -1.58 7.58 54.03
C ALA A 513 -0.65 7.80 52.82
N SER A 514 -1.08 7.40 51.62
CA SER A 514 -0.39 7.74 50.35
C SER A 514 -1.28 7.69 49.08
N VAL A 515 -2.60 7.54 49.19
CA VAL A 515 -3.49 7.63 48.01
C VAL A 515 -4.77 8.41 48.35
N ALA A 516 -5.09 9.40 47.53
CA ALA A 516 -6.34 10.16 47.45
C ALA A 516 -6.89 10.86 48.73
N VAL A 517 -6.43 12.09 49.00
CA VAL A 517 -7.27 13.32 48.94
C VAL A 517 -6.33 14.53 48.82
N ARG A 518 -6.32 15.21 47.67
CA ARG A 518 -6.02 16.66 47.54
C ARG A 518 -6.49 17.19 46.18
N LEU A 519 -7.81 17.31 46.06
CA LEU A 519 -8.47 18.15 45.05
C LEU A 519 -9.19 19.28 45.78
N LEU A 520 -9.19 20.47 45.18
CA LEU A 520 -9.83 21.73 45.62
C LEU A 520 -9.13 22.41 46.84
N ARG A 521 -8.85 23.72 46.83
CA ARG A 521 -8.87 24.75 45.77
C ARG A 521 -8.11 26.00 46.31
N ALA A 522 -7.27 26.65 45.51
CA ALA A 522 -6.86 28.05 45.68
C ALA A 522 -6.15 28.54 44.40
N ASP A 523 -6.50 29.72 43.92
CA ASP A 523 -6.09 30.28 42.62
C ASP A 523 -4.78 31.10 42.69
N GLY A 524 -4.12 31.34 41.53
CA GLY A 524 -3.09 32.38 41.42
C GLY A 524 -2.00 32.23 40.35
N GLU A 525 -2.32 32.62 39.10
CA GLU A 525 -1.44 33.18 38.03
C GLU A 525 -0.16 32.42 37.54
N PRO A 526 0.30 32.69 36.29
CA PRO A 526 1.30 31.85 35.61
C PRO A 526 2.74 32.38 35.71
N GLY A 527 3.72 31.48 35.90
CA GLY A 527 5.12 31.84 35.69
C GLY A 527 6.14 30.77 36.11
N ALA A 528 6.83 30.19 35.12
CA ALA A 528 8.28 29.92 35.08
C ALA A 528 8.60 28.74 34.14
N VAL A 529 9.08 29.06 32.94
CA VAL A 529 9.83 28.11 32.11
C VAL A 529 11.17 27.81 32.83
N PRO A 530 11.61 26.55 32.97
CA PRO A 530 12.89 26.24 33.59
C PRO A 530 14.05 26.82 32.76
N PRO A 531 15.13 27.33 33.38
CA PRO A 531 16.10 28.16 32.70
C PRO A 531 16.97 27.38 31.72
N ALA A 532 17.12 27.93 30.52
CA ALA A 532 18.20 27.54 29.62
C ALA A 532 19.54 28.06 30.18
N SER A 533 20.47 27.16 30.52
CA SER A 533 21.91 27.47 30.65
C SER A 533 22.77 26.21 30.80
N ALA A 534 22.85 25.44 29.72
CA ALA A 534 24.15 24.92 29.31
C ALA A 534 24.64 25.83 28.18
N SER A 535 25.78 26.49 28.36
CA SER A 535 26.40 27.30 27.30
C SER A 535 26.98 26.36 26.25
N ALA A 536 26.14 25.91 25.32
CA ALA A 536 26.62 25.37 24.06
C ALA A 536 27.38 26.50 23.35
N SER A 537 28.68 26.33 23.19
CA SER A 537 29.45 27.10 22.23
C SER A 537 28.73 27.09 20.89
N ALA A 538 28.74 28.22 20.16
CA ALA A 538 28.29 28.23 18.77
C ALA A 538 28.93 27.02 18.04
N PRO A 539 28.14 26.18 17.32
CA PRO A 539 28.67 24.97 16.72
C PRO A 539 29.82 25.36 15.80
N GLY A 540 31.00 24.78 16.07
CA GLY A 540 32.19 25.05 15.28
C GLY A 540 31.92 24.79 13.81
N CYS A 541 32.38 25.70 12.96
CA CYS A 541 32.34 25.51 11.52
C CYS A 541 33.26 24.33 11.16
N GLY A 542 32.66 23.19 10.80
CA GLY A 542 33.35 21.99 10.36
C GLY A 542 33.80 21.02 11.46
N PHE A 543 34.02 19.78 11.05
CA PHE A 543 34.61 18.69 11.84
C PHE A 543 35.20 17.62 10.92
N ALA A 544 36.10 16.78 11.43
CA ALA A 544 36.55 15.56 10.77
C ALA A 544 36.47 14.41 11.77
N GLU A 545 36.11 13.22 11.27
CA GLU A 545 35.94 12.00 12.03
C GLU A 545 36.44 10.83 11.17
N GLU A 546 37.45 10.13 11.68
CA GLU A 546 38.10 8.97 11.05
C GLU A 546 37.68 7.64 11.71
N PHE A 547 36.83 7.70 12.75
CA PHE A 547 36.32 6.53 13.47
C PHE A 547 37.42 5.57 13.95
N ASP A 548 38.57 6.13 14.37
CA ASP A 548 39.77 5.43 14.82
C ASP A 548 39.75 5.05 16.31
N GLY A 549 38.88 5.68 17.08
CA GLY A 549 38.63 5.39 18.50
C GLY A 549 37.92 4.05 18.76
N ALA A 550 37.81 3.68 20.03
CA ALA A 550 37.08 2.48 20.48
C ALA A 550 35.57 2.74 20.73
N VAL A 551 35.14 3.99 20.69
CA VAL A 551 33.76 4.45 20.95
C VAL A 551 33.49 5.67 20.06
N LEU A 552 32.25 5.82 19.60
CA LEU A 552 31.78 6.97 18.83
C LEU A 552 31.91 8.29 19.62
N ASP A 553 32.33 9.39 18.97
CA ASP A 553 32.36 10.73 19.58
C ASP A 553 30.96 11.09 20.15
N PRO A 554 30.83 11.45 21.44
CA PRO A 554 29.56 11.80 22.06
C PRO A 554 28.87 13.03 21.46
N ALA A 555 29.54 13.80 20.59
CA ALA A 555 28.93 14.87 19.81
C ALA A 555 27.99 14.36 18.68
N TRP A 556 28.01 13.07 18.34
CA TRP A 556 27.08 12.46 17.38
C TRP A 556 25.67 12.26 17.97
N GLU A 557 24.68 12.96 17.42
CA GLU A 557 23.27 12.71 17.70
C GLU A 557 22.82 11.41 17.00
N ARG A 558 22.28 10.47 17.79
CA ARG A 558 21.64 9.23 17.32
C ARG A 558 20.13 9.34 17.44
N ASN A 559 19.41 9.16 16.33
CA ASN A 559 17.94 9.08 16.36
C ASN A 559 17.42 7.75 16.95
N ARG A 560 18.24 6.69 16.87
CA ARG A 560 17.96 5.33 17.37
C ARG A 560 19.05 4.90 18.34
N ALA A 561 18.73 4.98 19.63
CA ALA A 561 19.63 4.51 20.71
C ALA A 561 19.68 2.97 20.82
N ASP A 562 18.63 2.30 20.34
CA ASP A 562 18.41 0.86 20.37
C ASP A 562 19.11 0.08 19.25
N LEU A 563 19.44 0.75 18.14
CA LEU A 563 20.21 0.16 17.03
C LEU A 563 21.71 0.32 17.30
N ALA A 564 22.49 -0.76 17.17
CA ALA A 564 23.92 -0.77 17.44
C ALA A 564 24.71 0.12 16.45
N VAL A 565 25.71 0.83 16.95
CA VAL A 565 26.75 1.50 16.15
C VAL A 565 28.08 0.98 16.65
N THR A 566 28.82 0.31 15.79
CA THR A 566 30.12 -0.27 16.15
C THR A 566 31.23 0.58 15.54
N VAL A 567 32.12 1.10 16.36
CA VAL A 567 33.33 1.80 15.88
C VAL A 567 34.49 0.81 15.98
N SER A 568 35.03 0.38 14.84
CA SER A 568 36.11 -0.61 14.83
C SER A 568 36.97 -0.54 13.56
N GLY A 569 38.29 -0.49 13.76
CA GLY A 569 39.26 -0.55 12.66
C GLY A 569 39.18 0.63 11.68
N GLY A 570 39.05 1.86 12.20
CA GLY A 570 38.99 3.08 11.38
C GLY A 570 37.70 3.19 10.57
N ALA A 571 36.57 2.83 11.17
CA ALA A 571 35.25 3.01 10.59
C ALA A 571 34.13 2.89 11.63
N ALA A 572 32.98 3.51 11.33
CA ALA A 572 31.70 3.22 11.97
C ALA A 572 30.88 2.28 11.09
N ASP A 573 30.47 1.15 11.65
CA ASP A 573 29.51 0.22 11.08
C ASP A 573 28.11 0.54 11.66
N LEU A 574 27.18 0.89 10.78
CA LEU A 574 25.77 1.16 11.11
C LEU A 574 24.90 -0.04 10.76
N ASP A 575 24.16 -0.54 11.74
CA ASP A 575 23.21 -1.63 11.58
C ASP A 575 21.84 -1.11 11.11
N ALA A 576 21.41 -1.61 9.96
CA ALA A 576 20.05 -1.42 9.45
C ALA A 576 19.30 -2.78 9.47
N PRO A 577 18.54 -3.07 10.55
CA PRO A 577 17.54 -4.14 10.52
C PRO A 577 16.46 -3.90 9.47
N ASP A 578 15.71 -4.94 9.15
CA ASP A 578 14.56 -4.82 8.24
C ASP A 578 13.50 -3.81 8.77
N GLY A 579 12.82 -3.14 7.84
CA GLY A 579 11.84 -2.09 8.13
C GLY A 579 12.42 -0.71 8.50
N THR A 580 13.72 -0.50 8.31
CA THR A 580 14.40 0.77 8.63
C THR A 580 14.46 1.71 7.41
N ASP A 581 13.72 2.83 7.47
CA ASP A 581 13.47 3.71 6.33
C ASP A 581 13.35 5.20 6.75
N ILE A 582 13.55 6.13 5.80
CA ILE A 582 13.33 7.59 5.90
C ILE A 582 12.18 8.05 4.98
N TYR A 583 11.73 7.20 4.06
CA TYR A 583 10.72 7.53 3.06
C TYR A 583 9.33 7.78 3.68
N GLN A 584 8.52 8.63 3.02
CA GLN A 584 7.16 9.03 3.43
C GLN A 584 7.01 9.62 4.85
N GLY A 585 8.10 10.07 5.49
CA GLY A 585 8.08 10.59 6.85
C GLY A 585 8.25 9.51 7.92
N ASN A 586 8.54 8.26 7.51
CA ASN A 586 9.19 7.30 8.38
C ASN A 586 10.56 7.87 8.83
N VAL A 587 11.00 7.50 10.02
CA VAL A 587 12.31 7.90 10.59
C VAL A 587 12.96 6.74 11.36
N THR A 588 12.64 5.50 10.97
CA THR A 588 13.17 4.29 11.61
C THR A 588 14.60 3.96 11.20
N ALA A 589 15.10 4.48 10.07
CA ALA A 589 16.51 4.36 9.67
C ALA A 589 17.48 4.77 10.78
N GLN A 590 18.64 4.15 10.82
CA GLN A 590 19.70 4.59 11.74
C GLN A 590 20.39 5.83 11.15
N MET A 591 20.43 6.91 11.92
CA MET A 591 21.05 8.18 11.54
C MET A 591 22.10 8.59 12.57
N LEU A 592 23.31 8.95 12.10
CA LEU A 592 24.33 9.65 12.86
C LEU A 592 24.40 11.09 12.34
N LEU A 593 24.11 12.05 13.21
CA LEU A 593 23.94 13.45 12.82
C LEU A 593 24.72 14.41 13.73
N ARG A 594 25.19 15.54 13.20
CA ARG A 594 25.75 16.67 13.97
C ARG A 594 25.17 18.00 13.47
N PRO A 595 24.89 18.98 14.35
CA PRO A 595 24.44 20.30 13.95
C PRO A 595 25.59 21.11 13.31
N ILE A 596 25.32 21.74 12.17
CA ILE A 596 26.24 22.62 11.43
C ILE A 596 25.47 23.86 10.97
N ALA A 597 26.10 25.03 11.11
CA ALA A 597 25.54 26.32 10.71
C ALA A 597 26.20 26.84 9.43
N GLY A 598 25.43 27.59 8.62
CA GLY A 598 25.93 28.27 7.42
C GLY A 598 26.02 27.38 6.17
N ASP A 599 26.80 27.85 5.21
CA ASP A 599 27.22 27.12 4.01
C ASP A 599 28.36 26.14 4.35
N PHE A 600 28.46 25.00 3.68
CA PHE A 600 29.43 23.95 3.99
C PHE A 600 29.63 22.96 2.83
N VAL A 601 30.72 22.19 2.89
CA VAL A 601 30.94 20.96 2.13
C VAL A 601 31.01 19.80 3.13
N ILE A 602 30.19 18.78 2.94
CA ILE A 602 30.30 17.51 3.66
C ILE A 602 30.71 16.40 2.70
N GLU A 603 31.71 15.62 3.08
CA GLU A 603 32.14 14.40 2.40
C GLU A 603 32.08 13.20 3.35
N ALA A 604 31.64 12.04 2.84
CA ALA A 604 31.80 10.77 3.53
C ALA A 604 32.41 9.72 2.59
N ALA A 605 33.43 9.02 3.07
CA ALA A 605 33.98 7.81 2.48
C ALA A 605 33.28 6.59 3.10
N MET A 606 32.79 5.68 2.26
CA MET A 606 31.98 4.55 2.70
C MET A 606 32.23 3.30 1.86
N GLU A 607 32.11 2.13 2.49
CA GLU A 607 32.10 0.83 1.84
C GLU A 607 30.74 0.16 2.06
N VAL A 608 30.00 -0.05 0.97
CA VAL A 608 28.72 -0.76 1.00
C VAL A 608 28.53 -1.65 -0.23
N SER A 609 27.96 -2.83 0.00
CA SER A 609 27.57 -3.78 -1.03
C SER A 609 26.09 -4.16 -0.89
N PRO A 610 25.14 -3.26 -1.22
CA PRO A 610 23.72 -3.56 -1.17
C PRO A 610 23.39 -4.73 -2.10
N ALA A 611 22.89 -5.82 -1.52
CA ALA A 611 22.61 -7.08 -2.22
C ALA A 611 21.11 -7.26 -2.52
N VAL A 612 20.25 -6.55 -1.79
CA VAL A 612 18.80 -6.58 -1.93
C VAL A 612 18.28 -5.18 -2.29
N PHE A 613 17.16 -5.12 -3.00
CA PHE A 613 16.44 -3.88 -3.28
C PHE A 613 16.05 -3.17 -1.97
N TYR A 614 16.09 -1.83 -1.94
CA TYR A 614 15.89 -1.00 -0.74
C TYR A 614 16.84 -1.26 0.46
N GLN A 615 17.96 -1.96 0.27
CA GLN A 615 19.15 -1.74 1.10
C GLN A 615 19.85 -0.48 0.61
N GLY A 616 20.18 0.47 1.46
CA GLY A 616 20.74 1.75 1.04
C GLY A 616 21.52 2.46 2.14
N ALA A 617 22.51 3.26 1.74
CA ALA A 617 23.30 4.05 2.68
C ALA A 617 23.94 5.25 2.00
N GLY A 618 24.20 6.31 2.77
CA GLY A 618 24.98 7.45 2.30
C GLY A 618 24.96 8.66 3.21
N LEU A 619 25.00 9.85 2.60
CA LEU A 619 25.00 11.16 3.25
C LEU A 619 23.58 11.70 3.43
N LEU A 620 23.35 12.35 4.57
CA LEU A 620 22.08 12.97 4.93
C LEU A 620 22.29 14.41 5.43
N LEU A 621 21.54 15.35 4.87
CA LEU A 621 21.26 16.65 5.46
C LEU A 621 19.82 16.59 6.00
N TRP A 622 19.67 16.75 7.31
CA TRP A 622 18.41 16.57 8.02
C TRP A 622 17.97 17.86 8.72
N ASN A 623 16.73 18.27 8.46
CA ASN A 623 16.05 19.32 9.21
C ASN A 623 14.79 18.73 9.88
N SER A 624 13.95 17.99 9.14
CA SER A 624 12.77 17.31 9.67
C SER A 624 12.29 16.16 8.74
N PRO A 625 11.31 15.32 9.14
CA PRO A 625 10.72 14.29 8.27
C PRO A 625 10.08 14.81 6.98
N VAL A 626 9.90 16.13 6.87
CA VAL A 626 9.40 16.81 5.67
C VAL A 626 10.45 17.74 5.03
N SER A 627 11.66 17.84 5.58
CA SER A 627 12.73 18.75 5.11
C SER A 627 14.10 18.09 5.24
N TYR A 628 14.61 17.51 4.14
CA TYR A 628 15.90 16.80 4.12
C TYR A 628 16.47 16.64 2.70
N VAL A 629 17.77 16.32 2.60
CA VAL A 629 18.45 15.89 1.38
C VAL A 629 19.23 14.61 1.66
N ARG A 630 19.15 13.63 0.77
CA ARG A 630 19.88 12.36 0.85
C ARG A 630 20.66 12.11 -0.44
N ILE A 631 21.89 11.65 -0.29
CA ILE A 631 22.68 11.05 -1.38
C ILE A 631 22.99 9.63 -0.95
N GLU A 632 22.59 8.64 -1.73
CA GLU A 632 22.76 7.23 -1.34
C GLU A 632 23.20 6.30 -2.46
N ARG A 633 23.86 5.21 -2.04
CA ARG A 633 24.16 4.04 -2.86
C ARG A 633 23.04 3.00 -2.66
N ALA A 634 22.53 2.48 -3.78
CA ALA A 634 21.32 1.64 -3.95
C ALA A 634 19.96 2.36 -3.79
N PHE A 635 19.93 3.59 -4.27
CA PHE A 635 18.74 4.39 -4.57
C PHE A 635 17.78 3.67 -5.55
N GLY A 636 16.68 3.12 -5.03
CA GLY A 636 15.55 2.58 -5.83
C GLY A 636 15.86 1.44 -6.81
N GLU A 637 17.10 0.93 -6.84
CA GLU A 637 17.55 -0.25 -7.60
C GLU A 637 18.92 -0.70 -7.06
N THR A 638 19.20 -2.00 -7.04
CA THR A 638 20.54 -2.51 -6.69
C THR A 638 21.57 -2.04 -7.72
N GLY A 639 22.55 -1.24 -7.29
CA GLY A 639 23.68 -0.80 -8.13
C GLY A 639 23.70 0.68 -8.47
N THR A 640 22.75 1.48 -8.02
CA THR A 640 22.64 2.92 -8.35
C THR A 640 23.31 3.83 -7.32
N VAL A 641 23.66 5.05 -7.72
CA VAL A 641 23.81 6.21 -6.81
C VAL A 641 22.78 7.26 -7.23
N GLY A 642 22.11 7.87 -6.26
CA GLY A 642 21.07 8.85 -6.52
C GLY A 642 20.98 9.96 -5.49
N PHE A 643 20.15 10.96 -5.82
CA PHE A 643 19.93 12.17 -5.04
C PHE A 643 18.43 12.32 -4.79
N GLU A 644 18.08 12.57 -3.54
CA GLU A 644 16.71 12.80 -3.10
C GLU A 644 16.63 14.04 -2.24
N TYR A 645 15.48 14.70 -2.28
CA TYR A 645 15.18 15.75 -1.32
C TYR A 645 13.69 15.89 -1.06
N ARG A 646 13.38 16.55 0.05
CA ARG A 646 12.04 16.98 0.40
C ARG A 646 12.13 18.36 1.02
N ASP A 647 11.27 19.30 0.58
CA ASP A 647 11.18 20.65 1.14
C ASP A 647 9.69 20.99 1.42
N GLY A 648 9.18 20.46 2.53
CA GLY A 648 7.77 20.50 2.96
C GLY A 648 6.84 19.58 2.14
N GLY A 649 6.90 19.69 0.81
CA GLY A 649 5.99 19.03 -0.14
C GLY A 649 6.24 17.53 -0.36
N ALA A 650 5.90 17.08 -1.57
CA ALA A 650 6.17 15.71 -1.99
C ALA A 650 7.68 15.45 -2.11
N HIS A 651 8.11 14.26 -1.67
CA HIS A 651 9.47 13.78 -1.85
C HIS A 651 9.86 13.73 -3.33
N GLN A 652 11.06 14.21 -3.68
CA GLN A 652 11.56 14.32 -5.05
C GLN A 652 12.79 13.42 -5.27
N TRP A 653 12.78 12.71 -6.39
CA TRP A 653 13.89 11.88 -6.88
C TRP A 653 14.58 12.63 -8.02
N VAL A 654 15.91 12.80 -7.97
CA VAL A 654 16.69 13.49 -9.01
C VAL A 654 17.77 12.56 -9.56
N HIS A 655 17.97 12.59 -10.87
CA HIS A 655 18.74 11.57 -11.61
C HIS A 655 19.86 12.17 -12.49
N GLY A 656 20.34 13.36 -12.15
CA GLY A 656 21.24 14.16 -12.98
C GLY A 656 20.79 15.63 -13.04
N PRO A 657 21.61 16.53 -13.60
CA PRO A 657 21.22 17.93 -13.84
C PRO A 657 20.11 18.10 -14.88
N LEU A 658 19.73 17.05 -15.62
CA LEU A 658 18.62 17.06 -16.58
C LEU A 658 17.45 16.18 -16.11
N PRO A 659 16.17 16.66 -16.18
CA PRO A 659 14.99 15.92 -15.72
C PRO A 659 14.72 14.56 -16.38
N SER A 660 15.43 14.22 -17.46
CA SER A 660 15.26 13.00 -18.26
C SER A 660 16.36 11.95 -18.06
N GLN A 661 17.37 12.22 -17.23
CA GLN A 661 18.44 11.26 -16.98
C GLN A 661 17.97 10.09 -16.09
N ARG A 662 18.69 8.97 -16.17
CA ARG A 662 18.42 7.75 -15.39
C ARG A 662 19.36 7.67 -14.18
N PRO A 663 19.00 6.94 -13.12
CA PRO A 663 19.89 6.71 -11.97
C PRO A 663 21.28 6.24 -12.41
N ILE A 664 22.34 6.76 -11.80
CA ILE A 664 23.71 6.44 -12.20
C ILE A 664 24.07 5.05 -11.67
N LYS A 665 24.24 4.07 -12.56
CA LYS A 665 24.67 2.71 -12.18
C LYS A 665 26.18 2.62 -12.00
N THR A 666 26.62 1.95 -10.94
CA THR A 666 28.03 1.72 -10.61
C THR A 666 28.24 0.37 -9.93
N GLY A 667 29.30 -0.33 -10.34
CA GLY A 667 29.79 -1.53 -9.65
C GLY A 667 30.65 -1.23 -8.42
N ALA A 668 30.96 0.05 -8.16
CA ALA A 668 31.78 0.44 -7.02
C ALA A 668 31.04 0.19 -5.69
N THR A 669 31.73 -0.49 -4.77
CA THR A 669 31.32 -0.72 -3.38
C THR A 669 31.92 0.32 -2.43
N ARG A 670 33.15 0.77 -2.70
CA ARG A 670 33.82 1.88 -2.00
C ARG A 670 33.61 3.19 -2.75
N LEU A 671 32.93 4.14 -2.10
CA LEU A 671 32.51 5.41 -2.69
C LEU A 671 32.90 6.58 -1.79
N VAL A 672 33.06 7.76 -2.40
CA VAL A 672 33.05 9.04 -1.68
C VAL A 672 31.86 9.85 -2.17
N LEU A 673 30.96 10.17 -1.25
CA LEU A 673 29.81 11.04 -1.49
C LEU A 673 30.17 12.45 -1.01
N ARG A 674 29.66 13.48 -1.69
CA ARG A 674 29.85 14.88 -1.32
C ARG A 674 28.54 15.65 -1.48
N MET A 675 28.19 16.44 -0.48
CA MET A 675 27.10 17.42 -0.54
C MET A 675 27.65 18.81 -0.22
N VAL A 676 27.28 19.80 -1.01
CA VAL A 676 27.67 21.21 -0.83
C VAL A 676 26.42 22.03 -0.58
N ARG A 677 26.40 22.81 0.51
CA ARG A 677 25.44 23.87 0.75
C ARG A 677 26.11 25.22 0.47
N ALA A 678 25.57 25.97 -0.49
CA ALA A 678 26.03 27.30 -0.85
C ALA A 678 24.83 28.22 -1.18
N GLY A 679 24.64 29.32 -0.45
CA GLY A 679 23.63 30.33 -0.75
C GLY A 679 22.19 29.81 -0.84
N GLY A 680 21.82 28.82 -0.02
CA GLY A 680 20.50 28.16 -0.07
C GLY A 680 20.32 27.13 -1.20
N THR A 681 21.41 26.78 -1.89
CA THR A 681 21.45 25.71 -2.89
C THR A 681 22.20 24.51 -2.31
N ILE A 682 21.69 23.31 -2.57
CA ILE A 682 22.32 22.03 -2.23
C ILE A 682 22.74 21.31 -3.51
N THR A 683 24.05 21.09 -3.68
CA THR A 683 24.62 20.30 -4.78
C THR A 683 25.13 18.96 -4.25
N GLY A 684 24.63 17.86 -4.79
CA GLY A 684 25.10 16.52 -4.49
C GLY A 684 25.99 15.96 -5.59
N SER A 685 27.06 15.28 -5.21
CA SER A 685 28.01 14.65 -6.13
C SER A 685 28.64 13.41 -5.51
N TRP A 686 29.23 12.56 -6.34
CA TRP A 686 29.84 11.30 -5.90
C TRP A 686 31.06 10.94 -6.75
N ARG A 687 31.88 10.02 -6.24
CA ARG A 687 32.90 9.30 -7.02
C ARG A 687 33.14 7.90 -6.46
N PRO A 688 33.59 6.92 -7.27
CA PRO A 688 34.27 5.74 -6.75
C PRO A 688 35.53 6.16 -5.97
N ALA A 689 35.87 5.42 -4.91
CA ALA A 689 37.00 5.77 -4.05
C ALA A 689 38.35 5.83 -4.79
N ASP A 690 38.52 5.03 -5.86
CA ASP A 690 39.72 4.95 -6.70
C ASP A 690 39.84 6.09 -7.75
N LYS A 691 38.81 6.93 -7.91
CA LYS A 691 38.81 8.08 -8.83
C LYS A 691 38.99 9.39 -8.07
N THR A 692 39.57 10.40 -8.71
CA THR A 692 39.75 11.73 -8.12
C THR A 692 38.62 12.72 -8.47
N ALA A 693 38.05 12.61 -9.68
CA ALA A 693 36.99 13.50 -10.15
C ALA A 693 35.62 13.12 -9.58
N PHE A 694 34.86 14.11 -9.10
CA PHE A 694 33.47 13.98 -8.70
C PHE A 694 32.53 14.11 -9.91
N THR A 695 31.48 13.31 -9.93
CA THR A 695 30.33 13.41 -10.84
C THR A 695 29.17 14.06 -10.09
N GLU A 696 28.63 15.16 -10.61
CA GLU A 696 27.42 15.79 -10.04
C GLU A 696 26.20 14.88 -10.25
N LEU A 697 25.37 14.75 -9.21
CA LEU A 697 24.10 14.06 -9.22
C LEU A 697 22.94 15.03 -9.43
N ALA A 698 22.93 16.14 -8.70
CA ALA A 698 21.88 17.14 -8.77
C ALA A 698 22.31 18.43 -8.06
N THR A 699 21.67 19.52 -8.45
CA THR A 699 21.72 20.81 -7.75
C THR A 699 20.28 21.28 -7.54
N VAL A 700 19.88 21.50 -6.29
CA VAL A 700 18.51 21.87 -5.89
C VAL A 700 18.51 23.09 -4.97
N LYS A 701 17.51 23.96 -5.08
CA LYS A 701 17.31 25.09 -4.16
C LYS A 701 16.34 24.69 -3.06
N MET A 702 16.67 25.00 -1.80
CA MET A 702 15.85 24.59 -0.65
C MET A 702 15.76 25.66 0.44
N THR A 703 14.65 25.64 1.18
CA THR A 703 14.34 26.57 2.26
C THR A 703 14.78 25.98 3.60
N LEU A 704 16.09 25.96 3.84
CA LEU A 704 16.69 25.38 5.04
C LEU A 704 17.05 26.45 6.09
N PRO A 705 16.83 26.19 7.40
CA PRO A 705 17.27 27.08 8.47
C PRO A 705 18.79 27.23 8.50
N GLU A 706 19.32 28.28 9.12
CA GLU A 706 20.75 28.56 9.17
C GLU A 706 21.55 27.37 9.72
N THR A 707 21.10 26.80 10.84
CA THR A 707 21.62 25.54 11.40
C THR A 707 20.79 24.35 10.92
N VAL A 708 21.44 23.37 10.32
CA VAL A 708 20.87 22.06 9.94
C VAL A 708 21.65 20.94 10.60
N ARG A 709 21.13 19.72 10.60
CA ARG A 709 21.92 18.53 10.97
C ARG A 709 22.49 17.88 9.72
N VAL A 710 23.70 17.36 9.81
CA VAL A 710 24.35 16.63 8.71
C VAL A 710 25.06 15.38 9.23
N GLY A 711 25.19 14.37 8.38
CA GLY A 711 25.89 13.15 8.71
C GLY A 711 25.53 12.00 7.77
N VAL A 712 25.31 10.82 8.33
CA VAL A 712 25.16 9.55 7.59
C VAL A 712 23.96 8.75 8.04
N SER A 713 23.44 7.90 7.14
CA SER A 713 22.29 7.05 7.42
C SER A 713 22.36 5.70 6.71
N ALA A 714 21.98 4.63 7.43
CA ALA A 714 21.81 3.29 6.90
C ALA A 714 20.33 2.89 6.88
N LEU A 715 19.90 2.26 5.79
CA LEU A 715 18.51 1.91 5.51
C LEU A 715 18.41 0.48 4.99
N ASN A 716 17.35 -0.22 5.39
CA ASN A 716 17.08 -1.58 4.96
C ASN A 716 15.58 -1.88 5.06
N ARG A 717 14.97 -2.14 3.91
CA ARG A 717 13.57 -2.52 3.83
C ARG A 717 13.42 -3.70 2.86
N ALA A 718 13.29 -4.90 3.41
CA ALA A 718 13.04 -6.09 2.63
C ALA A 718 11.74 -5.93 1.82
N GLN A 719 11.78 -6.33 0.56
CA GLN A 719 10.60 -6.43 -0.27
C GLN A 719 10.03 -7.85 -0.23
N PHE A 720 8.70 -7.95 -0.19
CA PHE A 720 7.88 -9.05 -0.73
C PHE A 720 8.56 -10.43 -0.80
N GLY A 721 8.54 -11.18 0.30
CA GLY A 721 9.01 -12.57 0.34
C GLY A 721 10.53 -12.78 0.31
N ALA A 722 11.33 -11.74 0.11
CA ALA A 722 12.75 -11.80 0.41
C ALA A 722 12.94 -12.03 1.92
N LYS A 723 13.85 -12.92 2.32
CA LYS A 723 14.17 -13.11 3.73
C LYS A 723 14.72 -11.79 4.31
N PRO A 724 14.22 -11.31 5.47
CA PRO A 724 14.80 -10.19 6.19
C PRO A 724 16.31 -10.41 6.34
N THR A 725 17.09 -9.63 5.60
CA THR A 725 18.54 -9.78 5.50
C THR A 725 19.16 -8.54 6.13
N PRO A 726 19.89 -8.66 7.26
CA PRO A 726 20.58 -7.54 7.87
C PRO A 726 21.46 -6.82 6.85
N PHE A 727 21.46 -5.49 6.90
CA PHE A 727 22.33 -4.66 6.09
C PHE A 727 23.21 -3.84 7.03
N HIS A 728 24.49 -3.79 6.71
CA HIS A 728 25.49 -3.06 7.48
C HIS A 728 26.16 -2.06 6.54
N ALA A 729 26.24 -0.81 6.98
CA ALA A 729 26.89 0.25 6.22
C ALA A 729 28.16 0.71 6.92
N ARG A 730 29.31 0.55 6.26
CA ARG A 730 30.63 0.93 6.80
C ARG A 730 31.02 2.31 6.32
N TYR A 731 31.31 3.21 7.25
CA TYR A 731 31.76 4.58 7.00
C TYR A 731 33.19 4.74 7.51
N GLU A 732 34.12 4.95 6.59
CA GLU A 732 35.56 5.04 6.87
C GLU A 732 35.93 6.41 7.44
N ARG A 733 35.36 7.47 6.86
CA ARG A 733 35.67 8.86 7.22
C ARG A 733 34.50 9.76 6.89
N ILE A 734 34.26 10.77 7.72
CA ILE A 734 33.39 11.89 7.39
C ILE A 734 34.06 13.22 7.71
N THR A 735 33.87 14.22 6.85
CA THR A 735 34.48 15.53 7.00
C THR A 735 33.49 16.60 6.56
N VAL A 736 33.29 17.61 7.41
CA VAL A 736 32.57 18.84 7.11
C VAL A 736 33.57 19.98 7.14
N THR A 737 33.62 20.76 6.07
CA THR A 737 34.39 22.01 5.99
C THR A 737 33.47 23.15 5.63
N CYS A 738 33.70 24.32 6.20
CA CYS A 738 33.19 25.60 5.72
C CYS A 738 34.31 26.65 5.76
#